data_AF-E1QUC0-F1
#
_entry.id   AF-E1QUC0-F1
#
_cell.length_a   1.000
_cell.length_b   1.000
_cell.length_c   1.000
_cell.angle_alpha   90.00
_cell.angle_beta   90.00
_cell.angle_gamma   90.00
#
_symmetry.space_group_name_H-M   'P 1'
#
loop_
_entity.id
_entity.type
_entity.pdbx_description
1 polymer ?
#
loop_
_entity_poly.entity_id
_entity_poly.type
_entity_poly.pdbx_seq_one_letter_code
_entity_poly.pdbx_strand_id
1 'polypeptide(L)'
;MRYVIAVVLALVMAILLASVAHALPMTVEPPANGACWGVWNVTILPGQYLLIHALSNNYSLYVFTPGQYSGWASGEEAYAVYAQNVTGGAAYVIPMPQGQYSVVLYPTPCGVGVDAIVRVVYQPGVGMASLGPLITNELLAYVNLTEYQPGNPINIALGSLVVSHHYYETTEYWVEEVLSAFNGDFLLTIYVINVTNREPQAVGTASIKLGRVEIPCALYLLVMVNITNGDAAVWLGYAVIENGTHYNEPAINWAYGMPLGPATEVVIAMNPYLATPSGYSYDSELIIGNGLGTAQPFNAQMALLYWNGESFMPVTNTYNFAINMNLTSTYLTTAMCGGLPCVTSGEPNYGQLGAFNALSVPMTYVEWEGLGGAVHSTYITSPINITYPRTTEPAPGVLMRLTGVWVMTNGSWEFLNTTSVEVTPSGTPRAVFIRPGYSTYYLISIMSAGRINVNGSLVNNYTGWVRAGSVINITAAPNYLGNGTRLLPVNGSPLLITVDKPMNITINWVKQYLITIGSEYPIDVNGTITTNYTNWVNACSRITVNASAYYMGNGVRYVATNGTGTYEVCSPMRITVGWTNQYLVVLTSPVPILVNGVETMNYTGWLTNGTSLVITVPRYYYLGNSTRLVIKSPVNGTVIITGPTHINITGSPQYLVVIRSPLPIMINGTKTTNYVVWVWPGSVIRLSIPRYQVLPNLTLAIASSISVNEREYPLRGNTILAIDSPMYVTVNYHDYYTVYLVILLTALVALLIMRFRGNGRGNDVTTV
;
A
#
# COMPACT_ATOMS: atom_id res chain seq x y z
N MET A 1 89.18 6.00 -15.36
CA MET A 1 88.10 5.85 -14.36
C MET A 1 86.99 4.87 -14.79
N ARG A 2 86.53 4.87 -16.05
CA ARG A 2 85.51 3.92 -16.55
C ARG A 2 85.94 2.44 -16.60
N TYR A 3 87.21 2.15 -16.80
CA TYR A 3 87.74 0.77 -16.79
C TYR A 3 87.88 0.17 -15.38
N VAL A 4 88.13 0.99 -14.36
CA VAL A 4 88.25 0.53 -12.97
C VAL A 4 86.88 0.19 -12.39
N ILE A 5 85.84 0.93 -12.76
CA ILE A 5 84.45 0.63 -12.35
C ILE A 5 83.93 -0.62 -13.05
N ALA A 6 84.27 -0.87 -14.32
CA ALA A 6 83.87 -2.10 -15.02
C ALA A 6 84.57 -3.36 -14.48
N VAL A 7 85.85 -3.26 -14.12
CA VAL A 7 86.59 -4.37 -13.50
C VAL A 7 86.13 -4.60 -12.05
N VAL A 8 85.83 -3.55 -11.29
CA VAL A 8 85.26 -3.69 -9.94
C VAL A 8 83.82 -4.22 -10.00
N LEU A 9 82.98 -3.83 -10.97
CA LEU A 9 81.65 -4.44 -11.14
C LEU A 9 81.72 -5.88 -11.65
N ALA A 10 82.68 -6.24 -12.49
CA ALA A 10 82.88 -7.63 -12.92
C ALA A 10 83.45 -8.50 -11.79
N LEU A 11 84.34 -7.97 -10.95
CA LEU A 11 84.85 -8.66 -9.77
C LEU A 11 83.78 -8.77 -8.67
N VAL A 12 82.96 -7.73 -8.48
CA VAL A 12 81.83 -7.73 -7.54
C VAL A 12 80.69 -8.62 -8.05
N MET A 13 80.43 -8.70 -9.37
CA MET A 13 79.50 -9.70 -9.92
C MET A 13 80.04 -11.12 -9.88
N ALA A 14 81.36 -11.34 -10.05
CA ALA A 14 81.96 -12.67 -9.88
C ALA A 14 82.00 -13.12 -8.40
N ILE A 15 81.97 -12.19 -7.44
CA ILE A 15 81.87 -12.46 -5.99
C ILE A 15 80.39 -12.56 -5.53
N LEU A 16 79.43 -12.07 -6.32
CA LEU A 16 77.99 -12.16 -6.04
C LEU A 16 77.25 -13.26 -6.84
N LEU A 17 77.95 -14.00 -7.70
CA LEU A 17 77.46 -15.23 -8.31
C LEU A 17 77.86 -16.42 -7.41
N ALA A 18 76.84 -17.09 -6.86
CA ALA A 18 76.88 -18.26 -5.98
C ALA A 18 77.30 -18.03 -4.51
N SER A 19 76.37 -17.53 -3.69
CA SER A 19 76.23 -18.02 -2.32
C SER A 19 75.36 -19.29 -2.30
N VAL A 20 75.70 -20.27 -3.13
CA VAL A 20 75.44 -21.66 -2.78
C VAL A 20 76.72 -22.06 -2.06
N ALA A 21 76.64 -22.46 -0.78
CA ALA A 21 77.79 -22.99 -0.09
C ALA A 21 78.25 -24.26 -0.82
N HIS A 22 79.11 -24.10 -1.82
CA HIS A 22 79.77 -25.23 -2.46
C HIS A 22 80.63 -25.89 -1.39
N ALA A 23 80.57 -27.21 -1.35
CA ALA A 23 81.30 -28.05 -0.42
C ALA A 23 82.78 -27.65 -0.39
N LEU A 24 83.20 -26.97 0.68
CA LEU A 24 84.60 -26.62 0.88
C LEU A 24 85.29 -27.83 1.51
N PRO A 25 86.38 -28.33 0.90
CA PRO A 25 87.07 -29.48 1.44
C PRO A 25 87.58 -29.17 2.84
N MET A 26 87.26 -30.05 3.79
CA MET A 26 87.64 -29.94 5.19
C MET A 26 88.56 -31.10 5.56
N THR A 27 89.66 -30.82 6.25
CA THR A 27 90.49 -31.86 6.85
C THR A 27 89.69 -32.53 7.97
N VAL A 28 89.57 -33.85 7.92
CA VAL A 28 88.89 -34.63 8.95
C VAL A 28 89.87 -35.62 9.57
N GLU A 29 89.79 -35.77 10.89
CA GLU A 29 90.63 -36.70 11.62
C GLU A 29 90.36 -38.14 11.16
N PRO A 30 91.38 -39.02 11.11
CA PRO A 30 91.19 -40.43 10.81
C PRO A 30 90.23 -41.08 11.82
N PRO A 31 89.53 -42.16 11.43
CA PRO A 31 88.62 -42.85 12.34
C PRO A 31 89.38 -43.36 13.56
N ALA A 32 88.78 -43.19 14.74
CA ALA A 32 89.37 -43.68 15.98
C ALA A 32 89.59 -45.20 15.91
N ASN A 33 90.66 -45.68 16.56
CA ASN A 33 91.01 -47.10 16.54
C ASN A 33 89.85 -47.96 17.09
N GLY A 34 89.37 -48.93 16.30
CA GLY A 34 88.22 -49.78 16.63
C GLY A 34 86.84 -49.15 16.41
N ALA A 35 86.76 -47.94 15.86
CA ALA A 35 85.49 -47.35 15.44
C ALA A 35 85.00 -47.94 14.12
N CYS A 36 83.69 -48.01 13.95
CA CYS A 36 83.05 -48.39 12.71
C CYS A 36 82.26 -47.22 12.12
N TRP A 37 81.90 -47.32 10.84
CA TRP A 37 81.10 -46.34 10.13
C TRP A 37 80.22 -47.02 9.08
N GLY A 38 79.13 -46.36 8.68
CA GLY A 38 78.40 -46.73 7.47
C GLY A 38 79.06 -46.10 6.25
N VAL A 39 79.06 -46.82 5.13
CA VAL A 39 79.56 -46.30 3.86
C VAL A 39 78.59 -46.64 2.72
N TRP A 40 78.29 -45.63 1.91
CA TRP A 40 77.52 -45.77 0.67
C TRP A 40 78.32 -45.20 -0.49
N ASN A 41 78.48 -46.00 -1.54
CA ASN A 41 79.09 -45.53 -2.77
C ASN A 41 77.99 -44.97 -3.68
N VAL A 42 78.06 -43.68 -3.96
CA VAL A 42 77.07 -42.96 -4.76
C VAL A 42 77.73 -42.36 -6.00
N THR A 43 76.97 -42.31 -7.09
CA THR A 43 77.35 -41.55 -8.29
C THR A 43 76.39 -40.39 -8.42
N ILE A 44 76.91 -39.17 -8.40
CA ILE A 44 76.14 -37.94 -8.59
C ILE A 44 76.27 -37.52 -10.05
N LEU A 45 75.14 -37.46 -10.76
CA LEU A 45 75.03 -36.94 -12.12
C LEU A 45 74.68 -35.44 -12.12
N PRO A 46 74.77 -34.74 -13.27
CA PRO A 46 74.34 -33.35 -13.37
C PRO A 46 72.91 -33.14 -12.85
N GLY A 47 72.72 -32.13 -11.99
CA GLY A 47 71.42 -31.79 -11.39
C GLY A 47 70.97 -32.74 -10.26
N GLN A 48 71.84 -33.63 -9.79
CA GLN A 48 71.57 -34.51 -8.66
C GLN A 48 72.22 -34.02 -7.36
N TYR A 49 71.58 -34.37 -6.26
CA TYR A 49 71.90 -33.97 -4.90
C TYR A 49 71.95 -35.22 -4.02
N LEU A 50 72.68 -35.11 -2.93
CA LEU A 50 72.71 -36.13 -1.89
C LEU A 50 71.67 -35.79 -0.82
N LEU A 51 70.72 -36.68 -0.61
CA LEU A 51 69.76 -36.60 0.49
C LEU A 51 70.17 -37.55 1.60
N ILE A 52 70.30 -37.00 2.81
CA ILE A 52 70.61 -37.73 4.03
C ILE A 52 69.49 -37.50 5.03
N HIS A 53 68.77 -38.54 5.41
CA HIS A 53 67.83 -38.52 6.53
C HIS A 53 68.42 -39.34 7.67
N ALA A 54 68.92 -38.69 8.71
CA ALA A 54 69.41 -39.37 9.90
C ALA A 54 68.21 -39.70 10.79
N LEU A 55 67.95 -41.00 11.01
CA LEU A 55 66.77 -41.45 11.74
C LEU A 55 67.02 -41.31 13.25
N SER A 56 67.59 -42.29 13.95
CA SER A 56 67.67 -42.20 15.42
C SER A 56 68.92 -41.54 15.99
N ASN A 57 70.06 -41.53 15.28
CA ASN A 57 71.36 -41.15 15.86
C ASN A 57 71.97 -39.92 15.21
N ASN A 58 72.82 -39.24 15.98
CA ASN A 58 73.68 -38.18 15.47
C ASN A 58 74.93 -38.81 14.84
N TYR A 59 75.33 -38.29 13.70
CA TYR A 59 76.55 -38.72 13.01
C TYR A 59 77.35 -37.50 12.56
N SER A 60 78.66 -37.67 12.46
CA SER A 60 79.47 -36.88 11.56
C SER A 60 79.32 -37.47 10.15
N LEU A 61 78.83 -36.65 9.25
CA LEU A 61 78.71 -36.94 7.83
C LEU A 61 79.98 -36.47 7.13
N TYR A 62 80.67 -37.39 6.46
CA TYR A 62 81.79 -37.09 5.58
C TYR A 62 81.49 -37.61 4.18
N VAL A 63 81.78 -36.81 3.16
CA VAL A 63 81.66 -37.23 1.77
C VAL A 63 83.04 -37.15 1.13
N PHE A 64 83.54 -38.28 0.64
CA PHE A 64 84.87 -38.40 0.07
C PHE A 64 84.81 -38.78 -1.41
N THR A 65 85.83 -38.43 -2.19
CA THR A 65 86.13 -39.19 -3.42
C THR A 65 86.67 -40.59 -3.05
N PRO A 66 86.61 -41.60 -3.95
CA PRO A 66 87.10 -42.95 -3.65
C PRO A 66 88.56 -42.99 -3.14
N GLY A 67 89.43 -42.14 -3.69
CA GLY A 67 90.82 -42.02 -3.23
C GLY A 67 90.93 -41.45 -1.81
N GLN A 68 90.21 -40.35 -1.53
CA GLN A 68 90.19 -39.74 -0.19
C GLN A 68 89.61 -40.69 0.87
N TYR A 69 88.56 -41.45 0.53
CA TYR A 69 87.98 -42.46 1.42
C TYR A 69 89.00 -43.55 1.76
N SER A 70 89.74 -44.04 0.76
CA SER A 70 90.73 -45.10 0.98
C SER A 70 91.83 -44.69 1.97
N GLY A 71 92.33 -43.45 1.87
CA GLY A 71 93.31 -42.90 2.83
C GLY A 71 92.72 -42.71 4.22
N TRP A 72 91.52 -42.12 4.31
CA TRP A 72 90.83 -41.93 5.59
C TRP A 72 90.58 -43.27 6.30
N ALA A 73 90.03 -44.25 5.58
CA ALA A 73 89.70 -45.56 6.11
C ALA A 73 90.94 -46.38 6.52
N SER A 74 92.12 -46.09 5.97
CA SER A 74 93.39 -46.70 6.40
C SER A 74 94.05 -46.01 7.59
N GLY A 75 93.43 -44.96 8.14
CA GLY A 75 93.93 -44.22 9.31
C GLY A 75 94.84 -43.04 8.96
N GLU A 76 94.83 -42.57 7.71
CA GLU A 76 95.53 -41.35 7.30
C GLU A 76 94.62 -40.13 7.45
N GLU A 77 95.20 -38.94 7.66
CA GLU A 77 94.44 -37.69 7.51
C GLU A 77 93.96 -37.55 6.06
N ALA A 78 92.69 -37.20 5.88
CA ALA A 78 92.08 -37.05 4.56
C ALA A 78 91.25 -35.78 4.48
N TYR A 79 91.03 -35.34 3.24
CA TYR A 79 90.13 -34.22 2.95
C TYR A 79 88.76 -34.78 2.58
N ALA A 80 87.75 -34.48 3.38
CA ALA A 80 86.37 -34.70 3.01
C ALA A 80 85.93 -33.58 2.06
N VAL A 81 85.29 -33.93 0.94
CA VAL A 81 84.67 -32.98 0.01
C VAL A 81 83.57 -32.20 0.72
N TYR A 82 82.83 -32.87 1.59
CA TYR A 82 81.80 -32.28 2.45
C TYR A 82 81.89 -32.88 3.84
N ALA A 83 81.77 -32.05 4.88
CA ALA A 83 81.74 -32.49 6.26
C ALA A 83 80.74 -31.67 7.07
N GLN A 84 79.83 -32.34 7.79
CA GLN A 84 78.90 -31.71 8.73
C GLN A 84 78.48 -32.71 9.81
N ASN A 85 78.07 -32.23 10.98
CA ASN A 85 77.29 -33.04 11.91
C ASN A 85 75.82 -33.08 11.47
N VAL A 86 75.28 -34.28 11.36
CA VAL A 86 73.85 -34.54 11.11
C VAL A 86 73.20 -35.05 12.40
N THR A 87 72.02 -34.54 12.69
CA THR A 87 71.26 -34.82 13.92
C THR A 87 70.21 -35.89 13.64
N GLY A 88 70.01 -36.82 14.57
CA GLY A 88 68.91 -37.80 14.49
C GLY A 88 67.55 -37.09 14.47
N GLY A 89 66.69 -37.52 13.56
CA GLY A 89 65.37 -36.96 13.27
C GLY A 89 65.40 -35.77 12.32
N ALA A 90 66.51 -35.54 11.62
CA ALA A 90 66.67 -34.44 10.67
C ALA A 90 67.11 -34.94 9.29
N ALA A 91 66.67 -34.22 8.25
CA ALA A 91 67.08 -34.46 6.88
C ALA A 91 67.91 -33.30 6.32
N TYR A 92 68.80 -33.63 5.39
CA TYR A 92 69.76 -32.73 4.78
C TYR A 92 69.81 -32.99 3.28
N VAL A 93 69.74 -31.92 2.49
CA VAL A 93 69.95 -31.95 1.03
C VAL A 93 71.24 -31.22 0.72
N ILE A 94 72.17 -31.95 0.11
CA ILE A 94 73.55 -31.50 -0.08
C ILE A 94 73.84 -31.38 -1.58
N PRO A 95 74.08 -30.16 -2.10
CA PRO A 95 74.55 -29.98 -3.47
C PRO A 95 75.96 -30.57 -3.61
N MET A 96 76.09 -31.54 -4.52
CA MET A 96 77.38 -32.17 -4.82
C MET A 96 77.73 -31.97 -6.29
N PRO A 97 78.99 -31.68 -6.64
CA PRO A 97 79.43 -31.73 -8.03
C PRO A 97 79.22 -33.13 -8.63
N GLN A 98 79.18 -33.21 -9.96
CA GLN A 98 79.14 -34.52 -10.63
C GLN A 98 80.39 -35.35 -10.29
N GLY A 99 80.21 -36.62 -9.96
CA GLY A 99 81.32 -37.48 -9.56
C GLY A 99 80.90 -38.74 -8.81
N GLN A 100 81.89 -39.57 -8.50
CA GLN A 100 81.71 -40.72 -7.62
C GLN A 100 82.19 -40.35 -6.22
N TYR A 101 81.39 -40.72 -5.22
CA TYR A 101 81.66 -40.40 -3.83
C TYR A 101 81.39 -41.59 -2.91
N SER A 102 82.14 -41.66 -1.82
CA SER A 102 81.86 -42.50 -0.67
C SER A 102 81.29 -41.61 0.44
N VAL A 103 80.02 -41.81 0.75
CA VAL A 103 79.30 -41.12 1.82
C VAL A 103 79.49 -41.92 3.10
N VAL A 104 79.99 -41.28 4.13
CA VAL A 104 80.36 -41.90 5.40
C VAL A 104 79.56 -41.26 6.53
N LEU A 105 78.93 -42.09 7.34
CA LEU A 105 78.30 -41.67 8.60
C LEU A 105 79.07 -42.32 9.76
N TYR A 106 79.70 -41.48 10.58
CA TYR A 106 80.67 -41.87 11.60
C TYR A 106 80.41 -41.15 12.93
N PRO A 107 80.70 -41.77 14.09
CA PRO A 107 80.93 -43.20 14.29
C PRO A 107 79.60 -43.96 14.34
N THR A 108 79.65 -45.26 14.07
CA THR A 108 78.55 -46.21 14.33
C THR A 108 79.08 -47.41 15.12
N PRO A 109 78.27 -48.07 15.98
CA PRO A 109 78.67 -49.31 16.63
C PRO A 109 79.01 -50.41 15.59
N CYS A 110 80.12 -51.13 15.81
CA CYS A 110 80.54 -52.19 14.91
C CYS A 110 79.52 -53.33 14.83
N GLY A 111 79.22 -53.78 13.61
CA GLY A 111 78.21 -54.81 13.34
C GLY A 111 76.76 -54.32 13.42
N VAL A 112 76.53 -53.04 13.72
CA VAL A 112 75.21 -52.42 13.71
C VAL A 112 75.07 -51.57 12.44
N GLY A 113 73.96 -51.75 11.73
CA GLY A 113 73.64 -50.91 10.57
C GLY A 113 73.48 -49.45 10.98
N VAL A 114 73.84 -48.53 10.09
CA VAL A 114 73.59 -47.12 10.32
C VAL A 114 72.11 -46.82 10.13
N ASP A 115 71.51 -46.21 11.14
CA ASP A 115 70.11 -45.81 11.13
C ASP A 115 69.94 -44.46 10.41
N ALA A 116 70.04 -44.50 9.09
CA ALA A 116 69.87 -43.36 8.20
C ALA A 116 69.49 -43.80 6.79
N ILE A 117 68.79 -42.93 6.07
CA ILE A 117 68.49 -43.08 4.64
C ILE A 117 69.47 -42.21 3.86
N VAL A 118 70.20 -42.84 2.92
CA VAL A 118 71.13 -42.16 2.02
C VAL A 118 70.67 -42.38 0.58
N ARG A 119 70.32 -41.31 -0.12
CA ARG A 119 69.77 -41.36 -1.49
C ARG A 119 70.41 -40.31 -2.38
N VAL A 120 70.53 -40.64 -3.66
CA VAL A 120 70.79 -39.67 -4.71
C VAL A 120 69.45 -39.27 -5.31
N VAL A 121 69.15 -37.98 -5.27
CA VAL A 121 67.89 -37.41 -5.78
C VAL A 121 68.21 -36.38 -6.86
N TYR A 122 67.30 -36.15 -7.80
CA TYR A 122 67.34 -34.91 -8.57
C TYR A 122 67.06 -33.74 -7.63
N GLN A 123 67.46 -32.53 -8.03
CA GLN A 123 67.19 -31.31 -7.26
C GLN A 123 65.74 -31.30 -6.74
N PRO A 124 65.52 -31.51 -5.44
CA PRO A 124 64.18 -31.85 -4.95
C PRO A 124 63.22 -30.68 -5.13
N GLY A 125 61.94 -31.01 -5.27
CA GLY A 125 60.87 -30.02 -5.22
C GLY A 125 60.91 -29.25 -3.91
N VAL A 126 60.42 -28.01 -3.93
CA VAL A 126 60.41 -27.13 -2.77
C VAL A 126 59.02 -27.03 -2.17
N GLY A 127 58.90 -26.88 -0.86
CA GLY A 127 57.60 -26.81 -0.21
C GLY A 127 57.70 -27.00 1.29
N MET A 128 57.00 -28.00 1.83
CA MET A 128 56.98 -28.33 3.25
C MET A 128 56.93 -29.85 3.46
N ALA A 129 57.91 -30.44 4.13
CA ALA A 129 57.92 -31.83 4.56
C ALA A 129 57.96 -31.91 6.09
N SER A 130 57.17 -32.78 6.70
CA SER A 130 57.09 -32.94 8.14
C SER A 130 58.24 -33.79 8.68
N LEU A 131 58.95 -33.31 9.69
CA LEU A 131 59.93 -34.10 10.44
C LEU A 131 59.68 -34.04 11.95
N GLY A 132 58.44 -33.81 12.37
CA GLY A 132 58.01 -33.91 13.76
C GLY A 132 57.13 -35.15 13.98
N PRO A 133 57.27 -35.88 15.10
CA PRO A 133 56.38 -37.00 15.40
C PRO A 133 54.94 -36.50 15.63
N LEU A 134 54.01 -37.03 14.84
CA LEU A 134 52.60 -36.66 14.87
C LEU A 134 51.74 -37.79 14.30
N ILE A 135 50.59 -38.03 14.91
CA ILE A 135 49.57 -38.95 14.43
C ILE A 135 48.26 -38.18 14.32
N THR A 136 47.58 -38.29 13.19
CA THR A 136 46.27 -37.66 12.95
C THR A 136 45.41 -38.57 12.07
N ASN A 137 44.13 -38.27 11.97
CA ASN A 137 43.21 -38.88 11.02
C ASN A 137 42.95 -37.99 9.80
N GLU A 138 43.31 -36.70 9.85
CA GLU A 138 43.04 -35.75 8.77
C GLU A 138 44.21 -34.78 8.58
N LEU A 139 44.57 -34.56 7.31
CA LEU A 139 45.60 -33.65 6.85
C LEU A 139 45.00 -32.69 5.83
N LEU A 140 45.34 -31.41 5.94
CA LEU A 140 44.92 -30.37 5.01
C LEU A 140 46.15 -29.62 4.50
N ALA A 141 46.30 -29.57 3.19
CA ALA A 141 47.22 -28.67 2.52
C ALA A 141 46.44 -27.48 1.94
N TYR A 142 46.93 -26.28 2.21
CA TYR A 142 46.44 -25.04 1.62
C TYR A 142 47.50 -24.48 0.67
N VAL A 143 47.09 -24.02 -0.51
CA VAL A 143 47.95 -23.30 -1.45
C VAL A 143 47.21 -22.10 -2.03
N ASN A 144 47.73 -20.88 -1.82
CA ASN A 144 47.24 -19.65 -2.43
C ASN A 144 48.12 -19.27 -3.61
N LEU A 145 47.72 -19.64 -4.82
CA LEU A 145 48.45 -19.34 -6.03
C LEU A 145 48.08 -17.94 -6.53
N THR A 146 49.03 -17.00 -6.44
CA THR A 146 48.80 -15.59 -6.82
C THR A 146 49.47 -15.20 -8.13
N GLU A 147 50.52 -15.91 -8.52
CA GLU A 147 51.21 -15.67 -9.79
C GLU A 147 51.68 -17.00 -10.40
N TYR A 148 51.31 -17.23 -11.65
CA TYR A 148 51.79 -18.35 -12.47
C TYR A 148 51.71 -17.97 -13.95
N GLN A 149 52.80 -18.23 -14.69
CA GLN A 149 52.82 -18.01 -16.13
C GLN A 149 52.32 -19.25 -16.91
N PRO A 150 51.27 -19.12 -17.74
CA PRO A 150 50.79 -20.19 -18.61
C PRO A 150 51.87 -20.66 -19.58
N GLY A 151 52.10 -21.98 -19.64
CA GLY A 151 53.11 -22.59 -20.51
C GLY A 151 54.10 -23.51 -19.79
N ASN A 152 54.25 -23.35 -18.47
CA ASN A 152 55.16 -24.16 -17.67
C ASN A 152 54.40 -25.25 -16.91
N PRO A 153 54.82 -26.52 -16.97
CA PRO A 153 54.24 -27.54 -16.13
C PRO A 153 54.59 -27.23 -14.67
N ILE A 154 53.57 -27.14 -13.82
CA ILE A 154 53.76 -27.08 -12.38
C ILE A 154 52.98 -28.21 -11.73
N ASN A 155 53.60 -28.84 -10.74
CA ASN A 155 53.00 -29.90 -9.95
C ASN A 155 52.99 -29.43 -8.51
N ILE A 156 51.79 -29.23 -7.98
CA ILE A 156 51.56 -29.02 -6.54
C ILE A 156 51.09 -30.36 -6.01
N ALA A 157 51.75 -30.88 -4.99
CA ALA A 157 51.45 -32.22 -4.53
C ALA A 157 51.43 -32.35 -3.01
N LEU A 158 50.42 -33.07 -2.50
CA LEU A 158 50.30 -33.48 -1.11
C LEU A 158 50.55 -34.99 -1.04
N GLY A 159 51.60 -35.41 -0.35
CA GLY A 159 51.93 -36.80 -0.09
C GLY A 159 51.91 -37.10 1.40
N SER A 160 51.54 -38.30 1.81
CA SER A 160 51.62 -38.70 3.22
C SER A 160 51.68 -40.20 3.43
N LEU A 161 52.33 -40.62 4.52
CA LEU A 161 52.27 -42.00 4.99
C LEU A 161 51.00 -42.26 5.81
N VAL A 162 50.25 -43.28 5.39
CA VAL A 162 49.09 -43.86 6.08
C VAL A 162 49.47 -45.24 6.62
N VAL A 163 49.22 -45.45 7.92
CA VAL A 163 49.49 -46.71 8.60
C VAL A 163 48.16 -47.30 9.06
N SER A 164 47.92 -48.56 8.69
CA SER A 164 46.74 -49.31 9.10
C SER A 164 47.17 -50.53 9.91
N HIS A 165 46.71 -50.59 11.16
CA HIS A 165 46.96 -51.68 12.09
C HIS A 165 45.80 -52.69 12.02
N HIS A 166 46.14 -53.92 11.71
CA HIS A 166 45.25 -55.08 11.73
C HIS A 166 45.56 -55.93 12.97
N TYR A 167 44.72 -56.91 13.29
CA TYR A 167 44.89 -57.74 14.49
C TYR A 167 46.26 -58.44 14.61
N TYR A 168 46.93 -58.73 13.49
CA TYR A 168 48.20 -59.47 13.47
C TYR A 168 49.27 -58.84 12.56
N GLU A 169 48.94 -57.75 11.85
CA GLU A 169 49.84 -57.16 10.86
C GLU A 169 49.64 -55.64 10.75
N THR A 170 50.66 -54.97 10.25
CA THR A 170 50.60 -53.53 9.93
C THR A 170 50.80 -53.39 8.43
N THR A 171 49.94 -52.64 7.77
CA THR A 171 50.08 -52.26 6.37
C THR A 171 50.33 -50.76 6.26
N GLU A 172 51.30 -50.39 5.43
CA GLU A 172 51.75 -49.02 5.23
C GLU A 172 51.48 -48.60 3.78
N TYR A 173 50.91 -47.41 3.61
CA TYR A 173 50.57 -46.84 2.31
C TYR A 173 51.14 -45.43 2.17
N TRP A 174 51.82 -45.16 1.06
CA TRP A 174 52.10 -43.80 0.62
C TRP A 174 50.92 -43.32 -0.24
N VAL A 175 50.25 -42.26 0.20
CA VAL A 175 49.16 -41.64 -0.55
C VAL A 175 49.59 -40.30 -1.07
N GLU A 176 49.25 -39.99 -2.32
CA GLU A 176 49.63 -38.73 -2.95
C GLU A 176 48.53 -38.17 -3.84
N GLU A 177 48.36 -36.85 -3.76
CA GLU A 177 47.53 -36.01 -4.59
C GLU A 177 48.46 -35.08 -5.37
N VAL A 178 48.56 -35.24 -6.68
CA VAL A 178 49.40 -34.42 -7.56
C VAL A 178 48.50 -33.60 -8.47
N LEU A 179 48.46 -32.29 -8.22
CA LEU A 179 47.79 -31.32 -9.05
C LEU A 179 48.76 -30.76 -10.09
N SER A 180 48.65 -31.26 -11.32
CA SER A 180 49.43 -30.79 -12.47
C SER A 180 48.70 -29.66 -13.18
N ALA A 181 49.33 -28.50 -13.34
CA ALA A 181 48.82 -27.40 -14.13
C ALA A 181 49.67 -27.18 -15.39
N PHE A 182 49.02 -27.14 -16.55
CA PHE A 182 49.66 -26.83 -17.83
C PHE A 182 48.75 -25.96 -18.68
N ASN A 183 49.24 -24.81 -19.15
CA ASN A 183 48.45 -23.82 -19.90
C ASN A 183 47.16 -23.35 -19.17
N GLY A 184 47.16 -23.42 -17.83
CA GLY A 184 46.00 -23.07 -17.01
C GLY A 184 44.96 -24.18 -16.84
N ASP A 185 45.09 -25.32 -17.53
CA ASP A 185 44.30 -26.52 -17.27
C ASP A 185 44.91 -27.32 -16.12
N PHE A 186 44.10 -27.65 -15.13
CA PHE A 186 44.48 -28.40 -13.94
C PHE A 186 43.95 -29.84 -14.02
N LEU A 187 44.84 -30.79 -13.73
CA LEU A 187 44.58 -32.22 -13.62
C LEU A 187 45.03 -32.70 -12.25
N LEU A 188 44.08 -33.19 -11.44
CA LEU A 188 44.39 -33.85 -10.18
C LEU A 188 44.62 -35.34 -10.44
N THR A 189 45.80 -35.83 -10.10
CA THR A 189 46.16 -37.25 -10.18
C THR A 189 46.39 -37.79 -8.77
N ILE A 190 45.85 -38.96 -8.49
CA ILE A 190 45.90 -39.58 -7.18
C ILE A 190 46.61 -40.92 -7.29
N TYR A 191 47.50 -41.22 -6.34
CA TYR A 191 48.10 -42.54 -6.18
C TYR A 191 48.01 -43.01 -4.72
N VAL A 192 47.70 -44.29 -4.54
CA VAL A 192 47.81 -45.02 -3.28
C VAL A 192 48.77 -46.17 -3.54
N ILE A 193 49.90 -46.17 -2.83
CA ILE A 193 51.00 -47.11 -3.04
C ILE A 193 51.21 -47.89 -1.75
N ASN A 194 51.05 -49.20 -1.79
CA ASN A 194 51.42 -50.06 -0.67
C ASN A 194 52.96 -50.12 -0.58
N VAL A 195 53.49 -49.68 0.56
CA VAL A 195 54.93 -49.57 0.84
C VAL A 195 55.36 -50.46 2.02
N THR A 196 54.49 -51.38 2.45
CA THR A 196 54.73 -52.33 3.55
C THR A 196 55.93 -53.26 3.28
N ASN A 197 56.09 -53.69 2.03
CA ASN A 197 57.16 -54.57 1.61
C ASN A 197 58.33 -53.78 1.03
N ARG A 198 59.44 -54.44 0.68
CA ARG A 198 60.61 -53.79 0.07
C ARG A 198 60.35 -53.20 -1.32
N GLU A 199 59.41 -53.79 -2.06
CA GLU A 199 59.02 -53.34 -3.40
C GLU A 199 57.64 -52.64 -3.31
N PRO A 200 57.57 -51.32 -3.56
CA PRO A 200 56.31 -50.59 -3.58
C PRO A 200 55.36 -51.10 -4.66
N GLN A 201 54.06 -51.14 -4.35
CA GLN A 201 53.03 -51.54 -5.32
C GLN A 201 51.91 -50.50 -5.36
N ALA A 202 51.65 -49.93 -6.54
CA ALA A 202 50.49 -49.08 -6.74
C ALA A 202 49.21 -49.92 -6.61
N VAL A 203 48.33 -49.55 -5.67
CA VAL A 203 47.09 -50.27 -5.35
C VAL A 203 45.84 -49.43 -5.60
N GLY A 204 45.99 -48.11 -5.79
CA GLY A 204 44.91 -47.21 -6.19
C GLY A 204 45.45 -46.07 -7.06
N THR A 205 44.72 -45.72 -8.11
CA THR A 205 45.04 -44.58 -8.98
C THR A 205 43.77 -43.93 -9.52
N ALA A 206 43.72 -42.60 -9.53
CA ALA A 206 42.64 -41.84 -10.16
C ALA A 206 43.15 -40.57 -10.84
N SER A 207 42.38 -40.06 -11.80
CA SER A 207 42.67 -38.79 -12.47
C SER A 207 41.38 -38.00 -12.68
N ILE A 208 41.34 -36.78 -12.16
CA ILE A 208 40.19 -35.87 -12.22
C ILE A 208 40.61 -34.61 -12.95
N LYS A 209 39.96 -34.33 -14.09
CA LYS A 209 40.17 -33.08 -14.82
C LYS A 209 39.39 -31.97 -14.13
N LEU A 210 40.10 -31.01 -13.52
CA LEU A 210 39.50 -29.82 -12.92
C LEU A 210 39.20 -28.75 -13.98
N GLY A 211 39.90 -28.81 -15.12
CA GLY A 211 39.75 -27.86 -16.21
C GLY A 211 40.52 -26.57 -15.95
N ARG A 212 40.13 -25.49 -16.61
CA ARG A 212 40.82 -24.22 -16.48
C ARG A 212 40.46 -23.54 -15.17
N VAL A 213 41.47 -23.20 -14.37
CA VAL A 213 41.30 -22.44 -13.11
C VAL A 213 41.87 -21.03 -13.31
N GLU A 214 41.09 -20.02 -12.93
CA GLU A 214 41.55 -18.63 -12.96
C GLU A 214 42.46 -18.31 -11.78
N ILE A 215 43.58 -17.63 -12.04
CA ILE A 215 44.57 -17.19 -11.03
C ILE A 215 44.37 -15.68 -10.82
N PRO A 216 44.35 -15.16 -9.57
CA PRO A 216 44.67 -15.86 -8.32
C PRO A 216 43.61 -16.90 -7.89
N CYS A 217 44.06 -18.00 -7.29
CA CYS A 217 43.18 -19.00 -6.69
C CYS A 217 43.74 -19.58 -5.40
N ALA A 218 42.85 -20.07 -4.54
CA ALA A 218 43.18 -20.88 -3.39
C ALA A 218 42.78 -22.33 -3.60
N LEU A 219 43.66 -23.24 -3.21
CA LEU A 219 43.55 -24.68 -3.38
C LEU A 219 43.64 -25.32 -2.00
N TYR A 220 42.76 -26.28 -1.75
CA TYR A 220 42.78 -27.14 -0.57
C TYR A 220 42.89 -28.57 -1.06
N LEU A 221 43.86 -29.32 -0.55
CA LEU A 221 44.00 -30.76 -0.74
C LEU A 221 43.86 -31.42 0.64
N LEU A 222 43.15 -32.54 0.72
CA LEU A 222 42.78 -33.17 1.98
C LEU A 222 43.00 -34.68 1.91
N VAL A 223 43.69 -35.21 2.91
CA VAL A 223 43.76 -36.64 3.18
C VAL A 223 43.02 -36.92 4.48
N MET A 224 42.02 -37.79 4.43
CA MET A 224 41.30 -38.28 5.61
C MET A 224 41.39 -39.79 5.68
N VAL A 225 41.59 -40.33 6.87
CA VAL A 225 41.48 -41.76 7.13
C VAL A 225 40.42 -42.01 8.20
N ASN A 226 39.65 -43.07 8.05
CA ASN A 226 38.62 -43.42 9.02
C ASN A 226 38.37 -44.93 9.06
N ILE A 227 37.76 -45.38 10.15
CA ILE A 227 37.22 -46.74 10.29
C ILE A 227 35.71 -46.65 10.37
N THR A 228 35.02 -47.32 9.46
CA THR A 228 33.56 -47.42 9.47
C THR A 228 33.16 -48.89 9.54
N ASN A 229 32.40 -49.28 10.57
CA ASN A 229 32.00 -50.68 10.79
C ASN A 229 33.15 -51.70 10.84
N GLY A 230 34.35 -51.26 11.26
CA GLY A 230 35.54 -52.12 11.37
C GLY A 230 36.44 -52.14 10.13
N ASP A 231 36.02 -51.52 9.03
CA ASP A 231 36.85 -51.39 7.82
C ASP A 231 37.49 -50.00 7.74
N ALA A 232 38.81 -49.97 7.55
CA ALA A 232 39.58 -48.77 7.31
C ALA A 232 39.45 -48.29 5.86
N ALA A 233 39.49 -46.98 5.66
CA ALA A 233 39.53 -46.35 4.36
C ALA A 233 40.40 -45.09 4.38
N VAL A 234 40.92 -44.74 3.21
CA VAL A 234 41.54 -43.44 2.92
C VAL A 234 40.70 -42.68 1.91
N TRP A 235 40.51 -41.39 2.18
CA TRP A 235 39.73 -40.45 1.39
C TRP A 235 40.59 -39.26 1.00
N LEU A 236 40.55 -38.91 -0.27
CA LEU A 236 41.35 -37.85 -0.87
C LEU A 236 40.39 -36.85 -1.50
N GLY A 237 40.53 -35.59 -1.11
CA GLY A 237 39.55 -34.55 -1.41
C GLY A 237 40.20 -33.22 -1.74
N TYR A 238 39.48 -32.37 -2.46
CA TYR A 238 39.97 -31.05 -2.83
C TYR A 238 38.88 -29.99 -2.81
N ALA A 239 39.30 -28.74 -2.67
CA ALA A 239 38.48 -27.56 -2.96
C ALA A 239 39.29 -26.52 -3.73
N VAL A 240 38.68 -25.92 -4.74
CA VAL A 240 39.27 -24.82 -5.51
C VAL A 240 38.40 -23.58 -5.33
N ILE A 241 39.04 -22.47 -4.98
CA ILE A 241 38.40 -21.19 -4.76
C ILE A 241 39.07 -20.18 -5.70
N GLU A 242 38.35 -19.81 -6.75
CA GLU A 242 38.81 -18.77 -7.67
C GLU A 242 38.58 -17.40 -7.05
N ASN A 243 39.60 -16.55 -7.15
CA ASN A 243 39.54 -15.20 -6.60
C ASN A 243 38.85 -14.30 -7.64
N GLY A 244 37.63 -13.85 -7.34
CA GLY A 244 36.79 -13.05 -8.23
C GLY A 244 35.89 -12.08 -7.46
N THR A 245 34.89 -11.49 -8.12
CA THR A 245 33.96 -10.54 -7.47
C THR A 245 33.01 -11.20 -6.47
N HIS A 246 32.80 -12.51 -6.55
CA HIS A 246 32.00 -13.29 -5.62
C HIS A 246 32.68 -14.63 -5.32
N TYR A 247 32.95 -14.88 -4.03
CA TYR A 247 33.40 -16.16 -3.54
C TYR A 247 32.20 -17.07 -3.27
N ASN A 248 32.34 -18.36 -3.59
CA ASN A 248 31.39 -19.40 -3.17
C ASN A 248 31.83 -20.01 -1.83
N GLU A 249 30.85 -20.53 -1.08
CA GLU A 249 31.10 -21.39 0.08
C GLU A 249 31.98 -22.58 -0.35
N PRO A 250 32.99 -22.97 0.45
CA PRO A 250 33.91 -24.03 0.03
C PRO A 250 33.20 -25.37 0.13
N ALA A 251 33.09 -26.07 -1.00
CA ALA A 251 32.62 -27.45 -1.03
C ALA A 251 33.84 -28.38 -1.21
N ILE A 252 34.09 -29.23 -0.22
CA ILE A 252 35.08 -30.31 -0.36
C ILE A 252 34.52 -31.34 -1.33
N ASN A 253 35.24 -31.56 -2.43
CA ASN A 253 34.95 -32.60 -3.38
C ASN A 253 35.80 -33.81 -3.02
N TRP A 254 35.18 -34.87 -2.51
CA TRP A 254 35.85 -36.15 -2.27
C TRP A 254 36.11 -36.84 -3.61
N ALA A 255 37.36 -36.75 -4.08
CA ALA A 255 37.77 -37.18 -5.40
C ALA A 255 38.00 -38.69 -5.49
N TYR A 256 38.49 -39.28 -4.41
CA TYR A 256 38.80 -40.71 -4.35
C TYR A 256 38.62 -41.24 -2.94
N GLY A 257 38.08 -42.45 -2.82
CA GLY A 257 37.96 -43.19 -1.58
C GLY A 257 38.38 -44.63 -1.82
N MET A 258 39.34 -45.13 -1.05
CA MET A 258 39.85 -46.49 -1.18
C MET A 258 39.70 -47.25 0.14
N PRO A 259 38.97 -48.38 0.15
CA PRO A 259 38.96 -49.26 1.31
C PRO A 259 40.33 -49.93 1.47
N LEU A 260 40.84 -49.94 2.70
CA LEU A 260 42.09 -50.61 3.09
C LEU A 260 41.83 -51.98 3.75
N GLY A 261 40.56 -52.27 4.06
CA GLY A 261 40.12 -53.53 4.67
C GLY A 261 39.97 -53.46 6.19
N PRO A 262 39.71 -54.60 6.87
CA PRO A 262 39.37 -54.64 8.28
C PRO A 262 40.55 -54.24 9.17
N ALA A 263 40.47 -53.12 9.88
CA ALA A 263 41.56 -52.64 10.71
C ALA A 263 41.09 -52.27 12.12
N THR A 264 41.99 -52.38 13.10
CA THR A 264 41.76 -51.90 14.46
C THR A 264 42.08 -50.41 14.61
N GLU A 265 42.98 -49.90 13.77
CA GLU A 265 43.37 -48.49 13.71
C GLU A 265 43.84 -48.14 12.29
N VAL A 266 43.57 -46.90 11.87
CA VAL A 266 44.17 -46.30 10.68
C VAL A 266 44.49 -44.85 10.98
N VAL A 267 45.72 -44.44 10.67
CA VAL A 267 46.23 -43.11 10.97
C VAL A 267 47.13 -42.60 9.86
N ILE A 268 47.21 -41.28 9.74
CA ILE A 268 48.28 -40.59 9.05
C ILE A 268 49.42 -40.43 10.06
N ALA A 269 50.59 -40.97 9.73
CA ALA A 269 51.72 -41.06 10.65
C ALA A 269 52.93 -40.28 10.13
N MET A 270 53.36 -39.30 10.91
CA MET A 270 54.61 -38.59 10.74
C MET A 270 55.53 -39.00 11.88
N ASN A 271 56.72 -39.48 11.57
CA ASN A 271 57.73 -39.84 12.55
C ASN A 271 59.12 -39.80 11.89
N PRO A 272 59.95 -38.78 12.18
CA PRO A 272 61.25 -38.63 11.53
C PRO A 272 62.25 -39.75 11.91
N TYR A 273 61.91 -40.59 12.89
CA TYR A 273 62.74 -41.69 13.35
C TYR A 273 62.41 -43.02 12.68
N LEU A 274 61.41 -43.06 11.79
CA LEU A 274 60.92 -44.28 11.15
C LEU A 274 60.94 -44.20 9.62
N ALA A 275 61.15 -45.35 9.01
CA ALA A 275 61.05 -45.55 7.58
C ALA A 275 60.46 -46.93 7.28
N THR A 276 59.73 -47.04 6.17
CA THR A 276 59.17 -48.33 5.71
C THR A 276 60.27 -49.24 5.17
N PRO A 277 60.02 -50.55 4.98
CA PRO A 277 60.97 -51.44 4.32
C PRO A 277 61.31 -51.07 2.87
N SER A 278 60.40 -50.35 2.18
CA SER A 278 60.66 -49.70 0.88
C SER A 278 61.52 -48.41 0.99
N GLY A 279 61.79 -47.98 2.22
CA GLY A 279 62.56 -46.80 2.57
C GLY A 279 61.81 -45.48 2.46
N TYR A 280 60.47 -45.49 2.45
CA TYR A 280 59.68 -44.26 2.55
C TYR A 280 59.78 -43.74 3.99
N SER A 281 60.07 -42.45 4.15
CA SER A 281 60.05 -41.83 5.48
C SER A 281 58.61 -41.71 5.98
N TYR A 282 58.43 -41.78 7.30
CA TYR A 282 57.14 -41.48 7.92
C TYR A 282 56.96 -39.97 7.97
N ASP A 283 56.34 -39.40 6.94
CA ASP A 283 56.10 -37.96 6.83
C ASP A 283 54.84 -37.62 6.03
N SER A 284 54.58 -36.32 5.98
CA SER A 284 53.67 -35.67 5.07
C SER A 284 54.41 -34.55 4.36
N GLU A 285 54.16 -34.42 3.06
CA GLU A 285 54.86 -33.49 2.17
C GLU A 285 53.86 -32.69 1.36
N LEU A 286 53.97 -31.36 1.37
CA LEU A 286 53.31 -30.44 0.45
C LEU A 286 54.38 -29.79 -0.42
N ILE A 287 54.54 -30.26 -1.65
CA ILE A 287 55.68 -29.93 -2.51
C ILE A 287 55.20 -29.29 -3.81
N ILE A 288 55.97 -28.31 -4.27
CA ILE A 288 55.82 -27.69 -5.58
C ILE A 288 57.06 -27.98 -6.41
N GLY A 289 56.84 -28.63 -7.57
CA GLY A 289 57.85 -28.87 -8.58
C GLY A 289 57.47 -28.23 -9.91
N ASN A 290 58.45 -27.70 -10.62
CA ASN A 290 58.29 -27.11 -11.96
C ASN A 290 59.15 -27.82 -13.02
N GLY A 291 59.77 -28.94 -12.67
CA GLY A 291 60.63 -29.71 -13.55
C GLY A 291 61.94 -28.98 -13.88
N LEU A 292 62.51 -29.30 -15.05
CA LEU A 292 63.77 -28.72 -15.54
C LEU A 292 63.46 -27.55 -16.49
N GLY A 293 63.04 -26.41 -15.93
CA GLY A 293 62.57 -25.25 -16.70
C GLY A 293 63.38 -23.97 -16.51
N THR A 294 63.04 -22.92 -17.27
CA THR A 294 63.60 -21.56 -17.13
C THR A 294 62.90 -20.77 -16.03
N ALA A 295 63.63 -19.90 -15.33
CA ALA A 295 63.07 -19.01 -14.31
C ALA A 295 61.88 -18.18 -14.83
N GLN A 296 60.73 -18.32 -14.18
CA GLN A 296 59.51 -17.58 -14.48
C GLN A 296 58.85 -17.11 -13.18
N PRO A 297 58.08 -16.01 -13.22
CA PRO A 297 57.33 -15.52 -12.06
C PRO A 297 56.39 -16.60 -11.52
N PHE A 298 56.56 -16.88 -10.23
CA PHE A 298 55.75 -17.82 -9.48
C PHE A 298 55.61 -17.33 -8.05
N ASN A 299 54.39 -17.38 -7.52
CA ASN A 299 54.12 -17.04 -6.13
C ASN A 299 52.97 -17.87 -5.59
N ALA A 300 53.27 -18.69 -4.57
CA ALA A 300 52.28 -19.48 -3.86
C ALA A 300 52.52 -19.44 -2.35
N GLN A 301 51.55 -18.96 -1.57
CA GLN A 301 51.55 -19.20 -0.12
C GLN A 301 51.06 -20.61 0.16
N MET A 302 51.54 -21.23 1.22
CA MET A 302 51.18 -22.61 1.54
C MET A 302 51.10 -22.86 3.05
N ALA A 303 50.33 -23.87 3.42
CA ALA A 303 50.27 -24.38 4.78
C ALA A 303 50.00 -25.87 4.77
N LEU A 304 50.65 -26.61 5.68
CA LEU A 304 50.37 -28.01 5.96
C LEU A 304 49.81 -28.13 7.37
N LEU A 305 48.57 -28.58 7.49
CA LEU A 305 47.80 -28.62 8.72
C LEU A 305 47.35 -30.05 9.04
N TYR A 306 47.21 -30.38 10.33
CA TYR A 306 46.64 -31.63 10.80
C TYR A 306 45.41 -31.39 11.69
N TRP A 307 44.51 -32.35 11.74
CA TRP A 307 43.38 -32.31 12.67
C TRP A 307 43.77 -32.79 14.06
N ASN A 308 43.52 -31.99 15.09
CA ASN A 308 43.82 -32.35 16.47
C ASN A 308 42.61 -32.90 17.26
N GLY A 309 41.46 -33.07 16.61
CA GLY A 309 40.19 -33.44 17.25
C GLY A 309 39.18 -32.29 17.39
N GLU A 310 39.65 -31.04 17.35
CA GLU A 310 38.83 -29.84 17.52
C GLU A 310 39.01 -28.82 16.38
N SER A 311 40.25 -28.64 15.91
CA SER A 311 40.58 -27.73 14.80
C SER A 311 41.86 -28.12 14.08
N PHE A 312 42.07 -27.55 12.90
CA PHE A 312 43.30 -27.71 12.15
C PHE A 312 44.44 -26.92 12.79
N MET A 313 45.56 -27.60 13.02
CA MET A 313 46.78 -27.07 13.63
C MET A 313 47.96 -27.14 12.65
N PRO A 314 48.93 -26.21 12.71
CA PRO A 314 50.13 -26.27 11.88
C PRO A 314 50.94 -27.53 12.17
N VAL A 315 51.36 -28.23 11.12
CA VAL A 315 52.42 -29.24 11.27
C VAL A 315 53.72 -28.53 11.65
N THR A 316 54.36 -29.00 12.72
CA THR A 316 55.58 -28.41 13.26
C THR A 316 56.83 -29.18 12.85
N ASN A 317 58.01 -28.57 13.00
CA ASN A 317 59.29 -29.13 12.57
C ASN A 317 59.31 -29.51 11.09
N THR A 318 58.97 -28.55 10.24
CA THR A 318 58.90 -28.74 8.78
C THR A 318 60.18 -28.30 8.08
N TYR A 319 60.50 -28.95 6.98
CA TYR A 319 61.62 -28.63 6.10
C TYR A 319 61.13 -28.31 4.70
N ASN A 320 61.90 -27.58 3.91
CA ASN A 320 61.42 -26.98 2.68
C ASN A 320 61.69 -27.79 1.39
N PHE A 321 61.94 -29.09 1.51
CA PHE A 321 62.24 -29.99 0.39
C PHE A 321 61.48 -31.32 0.53
N ALA A 322 61.29 -32.00 -0.60
CA ALA A 322 60.74 -33.35 -0.65
C ALA A 322 61.74 -34.41 -0.16
N ILE A 323 61.25 -35.44 0.52
CA ILE A 323 62.01 -36.62 0.95
C ILE A 323 61.57 -37.86 0.17
N ASN A 324 60.26 -38.09 0.11
CA ASN A 324 59.60 -39.21 -0.54
C ASN A 324 59.12 -38.86 -1.95
N MET A 325 58.68 -37.62 -2.20
CA MET A 325 58.14 -37.24 -3.51
C MET A 325 59.23 -36.98 -4.55
N ASN A 326 59.11 -37.61 -5.71
CA ASN A 326 60.02 -37.42 -6.83
C ASN A 326 59.60 -36.25 -7.74
N LEU A 327 59.53 -35.05 -7.16
CA LEU A 327 59.33 -33.80 -7.90
C LEU A 327 60.64 -33.02 -7.95
N THR A 328 60.85 -32.27 -9.04
CA THR A 328 62.07 -31.47 -9.25
C THR A 328 61.75 -29.98 -9.33
N SER A 329 62.62 -29.17 -8.74
CA SER A 329 62.60 -27.72 -8.85
C SER A 329 63.98 -27.14 -9.12
N THR A 330 64.14 -26.38 -10.20
CA THR A 330 65.41 -25.71 -10.53
C THR A 330 65.41 -24.20 -10.26
N TYR A 331 64.23 -23.59 -10.06
CA TYR A 331 64.10 -22.13 -9.93
C TYR A 331 63.01 -21.69 -8.94
N LEU A 332 62.59 -22.55 -8.02
CA LEU A 332 61.70 -22.15 -6.93
C LEU A 332 62.46 -22.21 -5.61
N THR A 333 62.22 -21.22 -4.76
CA THR A 333 62.78 -21.14 -3.42
C THR A 333 61.66 -20.96 -2.41
N THR A 334 61.94 -21.26 -1.15
CA THR A 334 60.97 -21.05 -0.07
C THR A 334 61.35 -19.85 0.79
N ALA A 335 60.33 -19.12 1.20
CA ALA A 335 60.42 -17.99 2.12
C ALA A 335 59.20 -17.95 3.03
N MET A 336 59.13 -16.96 3.91
CA MET A 336 57.91 -16.62 4.66
C MET A 336 57.29 -15.37 4.03
N CYS A 337 56.00 -15.42 3.68
CA CYS A 337 55.28 -14.24 3.22
C CYS A 337 53.82 -14.22 3.73
N GLY A 338 53.42 -13.07 4.27
CA GLY A 338 52.08 -12.90 4.86
C GLY A 338 51.80 -13.79 6.07
N GLY A 339 52.85 -14.22 6.79
CA GLY A 339 52.73 -15.10 7.96
C GLY A 339 52.65 -16.60 7.65
N LEU A 340 52.64 -16.98 6.36
CA LEU A 340 52.68 -18.36 5.90
C LEU A 340 54.01 -18.65 5.17
N PRO A 341 54.47 -19.91 5.14
CA PRO A 341 55.48 -20.35 4.17
C PRO A 341 55.00 -20.07 2.75
N CYS A 342 55.93 -19.74 1.85
CA CYS A 342 55.59 -19.53 0.46
C CYS A 342 56.72 -19.89 -0.47
N VAL A 343 56.32 -20.32 -1.66
CA VAL A 343 57.19 -20.70 -2.77
C VAL A 343 57.19 -19.56 -3.78
N THR A 344 58.39 -19.06 -4.08
CA THR A 344 58.59 -17.97 -5.04
C THR A 344 59.70 -18.31 -6.02
N SER A 345 59.81 -17.57 -7.13
CA SER A 345 60.95 -17.70 -8.05
C SER A 345 62.28 -17.40 -7.33
N GLY A 346 63.26 -18.27 -7.48
CA GLY A 346 64.60 -18.11 -6.90
C GLY A 346 65.38 -19.43 -6.86
N GLU A 347 66.67 -19.34 -6.57
CA GLU A 347 67.49 -20.55 -6.36
C GLU A 347 66.97 -21.35 -5.16
N PRO A 348 66.74 -22.67 -5.30
CA PRO A 348 66.29 -23.50 -4.19
C PRO A 348 67.23 -23.39 -2.99
N ASN A 349 66.65 -23.10 -1.84
CA ASN A 349 67.32 -23.19 -0.55
C ASN A 349 66.77 -24.40 0.19
N TYR A 350 67.61 -25.08 0.97
CA TYR A 350 67.18 -26.27 1.73
C TYR A 350 67.45 -26.09 3.21
N GLY A 351 66.45 -26.35 4.04
CA GLY A 351 66.54 -26.18 5.48
C GLY A 351 65.19 -26.25 6.19
N GLN A 352 65.25 -26.00 7.50
CA GLN A 352 64.09 -25.96 8.37
C GLN A 352 63.29 -24.68 8.13
N LEU A 353 61.97 -24.80 8.12
CA LEU A 353 61.02 -23.69 7.98
C LEU A 353 60.63 -23.11 9.34
N GLY A 354 60.26 -21.83 9.33
CA GLY A 354 59.68 -21.16 10.50
C GLY A 354 58.24 -21.62 10.78
N ALA A 355 57.82 -21.47 12.04
CA ALA A 355 56.43 -21.72 12.42
C ALA A 355 55.46 -20.69 11.82
N PHE A 356 54.21 -21.10 11.64
CA PHE A 356 53.12 -20.24 11.16
C PHE A 356 51.84 -20.46 11.97
N ASN A 357 50.84 -19.61 11.77
CA ASN A 357 49.55 -19.70 12.47
C ASN A 357 48.48 -20.30 11.55
N ALA A 358 47.73 -21.31 12.02
CA ALA A 358 46.64 -21.90 11.25
C ALA A 358 45.52 -20.90 10.91
N LEU A 359 45.29 -19.87 11.75
CA LEU A 359 44.30 -18.81 11.47
C LEU A 359 44.70 -17.88 10.32
N SER A 360 45.95 -17.96 9.84
CA SER A 360 46.38 -17.29 8.61
C SER A 360 45.90 -18.03 7.35
N VAL A 361 45.35 -19.24 7.48
CA VAL A 361 44.72 -19.98 6.39
C VAL A 361 43.23 -19.60 6.31
N PRO A 362 42.71 -19.18 5.15
CA PRO A 362 41.34 -18.69 4.98
C PRO A 362 40.30 -19.82 5.05
N MET A 363 39.94 -20.26 6.26
CA MET A 363 38.92 -21.31 6.47
C MET A 363 37.51 -20.78 6.79
N THR A 364 37.37 -19.48 7.09
CA THR A 364 36.06 -18.86 7.36
C THR A 364 35.57 -18.11 6.14
N TYR A 365 34.51 -18.62 5.51
CA TYR A 365 33.72 -17.95 4.49
C TYR A 365 32.66 -17.06 5.13
N VAL A 366 32.58 -15.82 4.69
CA VAL A 366 31.54 -14.88 5.12
C VAL A 366 30.84 -14.30 3.92
N GLU A 367 29.51 -14.34 3.95
CA GLU A 367 28.66 -13.66 2.99
C GLU A 367 27.68 -12.75 3.73
N TRP A 368 27.52 -11.52 3.25
CA TRP A 368 26.52 -10.61 3.80
C TRP A 368 25.76 -9.85 2.72
N GLU A 369 24.48 -9.62 2.99
CA GLU A 369 23.66 -8.74 2.15
C GLU A 369 23.90 -7.30 2.60
N GLY A 370 24.32 -6.44 1.67
CA GLY A 370 24.41 -4.99 1.82
C GLY A 370 23.06 -4.29 1.59
N LEU A 371 23.08 -2.96 1.63
CA LEU A 371 21.87 -2.17 1.40
C LEU A 371 21.39 -2.33 -0.05
N GLY A 372 20.09 -2.55 -0.23
CA GLY A 372 19.49 -2.71 -1.56
C GLY A 372 19.62 -4.10 -2.17
N GLY A 373 20.04 -5.10 -1.39
CA GLY A 373 20.11 -6.51 -1.83
C GLY A 373 21.43 -6.90 -2.50
N ALA A 374 22.43 -6.02 -2.51
CA ALA A 374 23.77 -6.36 -2.99
C ALA A 374 24.38 -7.45 -2.10
N VAL A 375 24.97 -8.49 -2.66
CA VAL A 375 25.60 -9.56 -1.89
C VAL A 375 27.12 -9.40 -1.96
N HIS A 376 27.77 -9.44 -0.80
CA HIS A 376 29.23 -9.42 -0.67
C HIS A 376 29.66 -10.74 -0.04
N SER A 377 30.75 -11.32 -0.53
CA SER A 377 31.34 -12.52 0.06
C SER A 377 32.86 -12.43 0.07
N THR A 378 33.48 -13.06 1.05
CA THR A 378 34.94 -13.14 1.18
C THR A 378 35.34 -14.26 2.13
N TYR A 379 36.58 -14.72 2.03
CA TYR A 379 37.23 -15.45 3.11
C TYR A 379 37.94 -14.47 4.04
N ILE A 380 38.02 -14.82 5.33
CA ILE A 380 38.68 -13.98 6.33
C ILE A 380 39.81 -14.72 7.05
N THR A 381 40.92 -14.01 7.25
CA THR A 381 42.08 -14.43 8.08
C THR A 381 42.31 -13.48 9.25
N SER A 382 41.48 -12.44 9.37
CA SER A 382 41.38 -11.54 10.51
C SER A 382 39.90 -11.25 10.81
N PRO A 383 39.53 -10.87 12.05
CA PRO A 383 38.15 -10.50 12.36
C PRO A 383 37.62 -9.39 11.44
N ILE A 384 36.37 -9.50 11.03
CA ILE A 384 35.65 -8.46 10.29
C ILE A 384 34.39 -8.06 11.05
N ASN A 385 34.00 -6.78 10.94
CA ASN A 385 32.79 -6.27 11.57
C ASN A 385 31.82 -5.76 10.50
N ILE A 386 30.70 -6.45 10.33
CA ILE A 386 29.65 -6.08 9.36
C ILE A 386 28.62 -5.22 10.08
N THR A 387 28.48 -3.97 9.64
CA THR A 387 27.61 -2.97 10.30
C THR A 387 26.51 -2.50 9.37
N TYR A 388 25.29 -2.46 9.90
CA TYR A 388 24.09 -1.97 9.22
C TYR A 388 23.59 -0.66 9.82
N PRO A 389 23.16 0.31 8.99
CA PRO A 389 22.57 1.53 9.51
C PRO A 389 21.22 1.24 10.17
N ARG A 390 20.96 1.89 11.32
CA ARG A 390 19.67 1.77 12.04
C ARG A 390 18.48 2.20 11.18
N THR A 391 18.69 3.18 10.31
CA THR A 391 17.68 3.73 9.41
C THR A 391 18.29 3.99 8.05
N THR A 392 17.54 3.70 7.00
CA THR A 392 17.89 4.08 5.62
C THR A 392 16.65 4.51 4.87
N GLU A 393 16.81 5.46 3.93
CA GLU A 393 15.73 5.95 3.06
C GLU A 393 16.06 5.59 1.61
N PRO A 394 15.69 4.38 1.15
CA PRO A 394 16.04 3.93 -0.20
C PRO A 394 15.33 4.72 -1.31
N ALA A 395 14.21 5.39 -0.98
CA ALA A 395 13.44 6.22 -1.90
C ALA A 395 12.68 7.32 -1.14
N PRO A 396 12.31 8.42 -1.80
CA PRO A 396 11.49 9.47 -1.17
C PRO A 396 10.21 8.91 -0.57
N GLY A 397 9.99 9.17 0.73
CA GLY A 397 8.81 8.71 1.46
C GLY A 397 8.83 7.23 1.85
N VAL A 398 9.94 6.52 1.69
CA VAL A 398 10.15 5.14 2.18
C VAL A 398 11.29 5.13 3.19
N LEU A 399 11.02 4.67 4.40
CA LEU A 399 11.99 4.54 5.49
C LEU A 399 12.09 3.07 5.91
N MET A 400 13.29 2.52 5.93
CA MET A 400 13.54 1.20 6.48
C MET A 400 14.21 1.35 7.84
N ARG A 401 13.68 0.68 8.87
CA ARG A 401 14.27 0.63 10.22
C ARG A 401 14.78 -0.76 10.52
N LEU A 402 16.04 -0.87 10.92
CA LEU A 402 16.65 -2.14 11.26
C LEU A 402 15.96 -2.70 12.51
N THR A 403 15.46 -3.93 12.41
CA THR A 403 14.91 -4.69 13.54
C THR A 403 15.97 -5.57 14.19
N GLY A 404 16.98 -5.99 13.43
CA GLY A 404 18.10 -6.82 13.87
C GLY A 404 18.80 -7.45 12.68
N VAL A 405 19.69 -8.40 12.93
CA VAL A 405 20.49 -9.09 11.92
C VAL A 405 20.27 -10.59 12.07
N TRP A 406 19.99 -11.26 10.96
CA TRP A 406 19.97 -12.71 10.90
C TRP A 406 21.36 -13.21 10.55
N VAL A 407 21.87 -14.15 11.34
CA VAL A 407 23.18 -14.77 11.15
C VAL A 407 22.98 -16.26 11.03
N MET A 408 23.36 -16.86 9.90
CA MET A 408 23.47 -18.30 9.76
C MET A 408 24.91 -18.72 10.05
N THR A 409 25.09 -19.71 10.91
CA THR A 409 26.37 -20.40 11.07
C THR A 409 26.14 -21.89 10.96
N ASN A 410 26.94 -22.58 10.13
CA ASN A 410 26.87 -24.04 9.92
C ASN A 410 25.44 -24.56 9.69
N GLY A 411 24.64 -23.86 8.88
CA GLY A 411 23.27 -24.23 8.51
C GLY A 411 22.17 -23.79 9.48
N SER A 412 22.49 -23.17 10.62
CA SER A 412 21.49 -22.74 11.61
C SER A 412 21.38 -21.21 11.69
N TRP A 413 20.16 -20.66 11.54
CA TRP A 413 19.88 -19.22 11.64
C TRP A 413 19.61 -18.78 13.07
N GLU A 414 20.23 -17.67 13.45
CA GLU A 414 19.98 -16.94 14.70
C GLU A 414 19.59 -15.49 14.39
N PHE A 415 18.64 -14.94 15.15
CA PHE A 415 18.29 -13.52 15.09
C PHE A 415 18.97 -12.75 16.22
N LEU A 416 19.78 -11.77 15.85
CA LEU A 416 20.50 -10.91 16.79
C LEU A 416 19.89 -9.50 16.76
N ASN A 417 19.47 -8.99 17.92
CA ASN A 417 19.03 -7.60 18.07
C ASN A 417 20.23 -6.65 18.18
N THR A 418 21.03 -6.59 17.11
CA THR A 418 22.25 -5.80 17.00
C THR A 418 22.26 -4.99 15.69
N THR A 419 23.13 -3.99 15.62
CA THR A 419 23.44 -3.26 14.37
C THR A 419 24.71 -3.74 13.71
N SER A 420 25.52 -4.54 14.40
CA SER A 420 26.80 -5.03 13.90
C SER A 420 27.06 -6.46 14.34
N VAL A 421 27.71 -7.22 13.47
CA VAL A 421 28.12 -8.61 13.71
C VAL A 421 29.61 -8.71 13.46
N GLU A 422 30.36 -9.08 14.50
CA GLU A 422 31.76 -9.44 14.37
C GLU A 422 31.86 -10.92 13.99
N VAL A 423 32.62 -11.21 12.93
CA VAL A 423 32.95 -12.57 12.51
C VAL A 423 34.44 -12.78 12.66
N THR A 424 34.81 -13.81 13.41
CA THR A 424 36.21 -14.17 13.67
C THR A 424 36.65 -15.35 12.79
N PRO A 425 37.93 -15.40 12.35
CA PRO A 425 38.50 -16.56 11.69
C PRO A 425 38.42 -17.80 12.57
N SER A 426 38.27 -18.96 11.94
CA SER A 426 38.17 -20.27 12.58
C SER A 426 39.31 -21.16 12.09
N GLY A 427 39.78 -22.06 12.96
CA GLY A 427 40.70 -23.14 12.57
C GLY A 427 39.97 -24.33 11.91
N THR A 428 38.68 -24.20 11.61
CA THR A 428 37.87 -25.21 10.91
C THR A 428 37.13 -24.56 9.75
N PRO A 429 36.88 -25.27 8.64
CA PRO A 429 35.98 -24.79 7.59
C PRO A 429 34.65 -24.33 8.18
N ARG A 430 34.32 -23.05 7.98
CA ARG A 430 33.11 -22.43 8.55
C ARG A 430 32.50 -21.45 7.56
N ALA A 431 31.18 -21.55 7.36
CA ALA A 431 30.42 -20.59 6.58
C ALA A 431 29.51 -19.74 7.47
N VAL A 432 29.51 -18.43 7.24
CA VAL A 432 28.70 -17.44 7.97
C VAL A 432 27.92 -16.58 6.98
N PHE A 433 26.59 -16.62 7.05
CA PHE A 433 25.71 -15.81 6.20
C PHE A 433 25.00 -14.76 7.05
N ILE A 434 25.04 -13.50 6.61
CA ILE A 434 24.51 -12.37 7.37
C ILE A 434 23.50 -11.62 6.52
N ARG A 435 22.31 -11.38 7.08
CA ARG A 435 21.20 -10.71 6.41
C ARG A 435 20.55 -9.67 7.32
N PRO A 436 20.39 -8.42 6.88
CA PRO A 436 19.75 -7.41 7.71
C PRO A 436 18.24 -7.61 7.72
N GLY A 437 17.64 -7.61 8.91
CA GLY A 437 16.19 -7.55 9.06
C GLY A 437 15.72 -6.10 9.13
N TYR A 438 15.06 -5.61 8.10
CA TYR A 438 14.45 -4.27 8.08
C TYR A 438 12.92 -4.35 8.10
N SER A 439 12.29 -3.44 8.86
CA SER A 439 10.87 -3.13 8.71
C SER A 439 10.69 -1.86 7.89
N THR A 440 9.80 -1.93 6.89
CA THR A 440 9.47 -0.79 6.01
C THR A 440 8.40 0.10 6.64
N TYR A 441 8.58 1.41 6.48
CA TYR A 441 7.66 2.47 6.88
C TYR A 441 7.44 3.39 5.68
N TYR A 442 6.22 3.89 5.52
CA TYR A 442 5.87 4.87 4.51
C TYR A 442 5.54 6.21 5.15
N LEU A 443 5.95 7.29 4.50
CA LEU A 443 5.61 8.64 4.93
C LEU A 443 4.16 8.91 4.56
N ILE A 444 3.35 9.22 5.57
CA ILE A 444 1.94 9.56 5.41
C ILE A 444 1.74 11.00 5.82
N SER A 445 1.15 11.79 4.92
CA SER A 445 0.75 13.16 5.18
C SER A 445 -0.76 13.29 5.03
N ILE A 446 -1.43 13.78 6.07
CA ILE A 446 -2.87 14.01 6.11
C ILE A 446 -3.11 15.48 6.36
N MET A 447 -3.81 16.12 5.43
CA MET A 447 -4.22 17.52 5.53
C MET A 447 -5.72 17.62 5.79
N SER A 448 -6.10 18.46 6.75
CA SER A 448 -7.50 18.70 7.07
C SER A 448 -7.73 20.14 7.51
N ALA A 449 -8.80 20.75 6.98
CA ALA A 449 -9.23 22.08 7.39
C ALA A 449 -9.90 22.09 8.79
N GLY A 450 -10.37 20.94 9.26
CA GLY A 450 -10.95 20.74 10.61
C GLY A 450 -10.14 19.75 11.46
N ARG A 451 -10.44 19.70 12.77
CA ARG A 451 -9.84 18.71 13.66
C ARG A 451 -10.28 17.29 13.27
N ILE A 452 -9.30 16.42 13.06
CA ILE A 452 -9.45 14.98 12.83
C ILE A 452 -8.76 14.22 13.94
N ASN A 453 -9.18 13.00 14.18
CA ASN A 453 -8.49 12.07 15.05
C ASN A 453 -7.80 11.01 14.18
N VAL A 454 -6.48 10.93 14.28
CA VAL A 454 -5.63 9.96 13.58
C VAL A 454 -5.07 8.99 14.61
N ASN A 455 -5.47 7.71 14.56
CA ASN A 455 -5.05 6.66 15.51
C ASN A 455 -5.17 7.06 16.99
N GLY A 456 -6.26 7.74 17.37
CA GLY A 456 -6.54 8.19 18.73
C GLY A 456 -6.10 9.63 19.03
N SER A 457 -5.26 10.24 18.21
CA SER A 457 -4.70 11.58 18.44
C SER A 457 -5.47 12.67 17.67
N LEU A 458 -6.00 13.66 18.38
CA LEU A 458 -6.75 14.79 17.81
C LEU A 458 -5.80 15.86 17.24
N VAL A 459 -5.80 16.04 15.92
CA VAL A 459 -4.87 16.91 15.17
C VAL A 459 -5.58 17.66 14.02
N ASN A 460 -4.96 18.72 13.48
CA ASN A 460 -5.43 19.38 12.26
C ASN A 460 -4.74 18.80 11.01
N ASN A 461 -3.44 18.54 11.10
CA ASN A 461 -2.65 17.85 10.08
C ASN A 461 -1.84 16.75 10.76
N TYR A 462 -1.53 15.70 10.02
CA TYR A 462 -0.67 14.61 10.48
C TYR A 462 0.43 14.38 9.45
N THR A 463 1.68 14.31 9.88
CA THR A 463 2.78 13.82 9.04
C THR A 463 3.62 12.88 9.88
N GLY A 464 3.79 11.64 9.41
CA GLY A 464 4.51 10.63 10.18
C GLY A 464 4.86 9.40 9.36
N TRP A 465 5.89 8.70 9.83
CA TRP A 465 6.31 7.41 9.30
C TRP A 465 5.45 6.31 9.91
N VAL A 466 4.72 5.59 9.07
CA VAL A 466 3.79 4.53 9.49
C VAL A 466 4.22 3.20 8.89
N ARG A 467 4.19 2.13 9.68
CA ARG A 467 4.70 0.82 9.26
C ARG A 467 3.90 0.30 8.07
N ALA A 468 4.59 -0.23 7.06
CA ALA A 468 3.96 -0.87 5.91
C ALA A 468 3.05 -2.03 6.36
N GLY A 469 1.89 -2.16 5.72
CA GLY A 469 0.84 -3.13 6.05
C GLY A 469 -0.01 -2.80 7.28
N SER A 470 0.32 -1.75 8.03
CA SER A 470 -0.55 -1.29 9.13
C SER A 470 -1.76 -0.50 8.62
N VAL A 471 -2.77 -0.32 9.47
CA VAL A 471 -3.97 0.45 9.15
C VAL A 471 -3.97 1.77 9.92
N ILE A 472 -4.20 2.86 9.20
CA ILE A 472 -4.48 4.17 9.80
C ILE A 472 -5.99 4.33 9.92
N ASN A 473 -6.46 4.60 11.13
CA ASN A 473 -7.83 4.95 11.42
C ASN A 473 -7.97 6.46 11.56
N ILE A 474 -8.71 7.07 10.63
CA ILE A 474 -9.02 8.49 10.64
C ILE A 474 -10.50 8.65 10.99
N THR A 475 -10.78 9.35 12.07
CA THR A 475 -12.15 9.73 12.46
C THR A 475 -12.30 11.24 12.43
N ALA A 476 -13.44 11.72 11.96
CA ALA A 476 -13.76 13.13 11.88
C ALA A 476 -15.17 13.35 12.44
N ALA A 477 -15.29 14.26 13.40
CA ALA A 477 -16.56 14.71 13.94
C ALA A 477 -16.89 16.12 13.40
N PRO A 478 -18.16 16.56 13.42
CA PRO A 478 -18.49 17.93 13.03
C PRO A 478 -17.70 18.95 13.86
N ASN A 479 -17.03 19.87 13.19
CA ASN A 479 -16.27 20.93 13.85
C ASN A 479 -17.14 22.19 13.98
N TYR A 480 -17.54 22.52 15.20
CA TYR A 480 -18.41 23.67 15.49
C TYR A 480 -17.56 24.94 15.59
N LEU A 481 -17.79 25.88 14.67
CA LEU A 481 -17.05 27.15 14.61
C LEU A 481 -17.70 28.26 15.46
N GLY A 482 -18.80 27.94 16.16
CA GLY A 482 -19.65 28.93 16.83
C GLY A 482 -20.62 29.63 15.88
N ASN A 483 -21.48 30.50 16.43
CA ASN A 483 -22.43 31.33 15.67
C ASN A 483 -23.30 30.54 14.69
N GLY A 484 -23.77 29.34 15.06
CA GLY A 484 -24.60 28.53 14.16
C GLY A 484 -23.90 28.06 12.89
N THR A 485 -22.57 27.98 12.87
CA THR A 485 -21.76 27.47 11.74
C THR A 485 -20.98 26.22 12.16
N ARG A 486 -20.92 25.21 11.29
CA ARG A 486 -20.06 24.02 11.48
C ARG A 486 -19.45 23.55 10.17
N LEU A 487 -18.38 22.76 10.27
CA LEU A 487 -17.84 21.96 9.16
C LEU A 487 -18.23 20.50 9.39
N LEU A 488 -18.80 19.86 8.38
CA LEU A 488 -19.13 18.44 8.37
C LEU A 488 -18.15 17.70 7.44
N PRO A 489 -17.50 16.61 7.87
CA PRO A 489 -16.62 15.86 6.99
C PRO A 489 -17.45 15.18 5.89
N VAL A 490 -16.96 15.24 4.65
CA VAL A 490 -17.68 14.72 3.46
C VAL A 490 -17.52 13.22 3.33
N ASN A 491 -16.30 12.74 3.58
CA ASN A 491 -15.98 11.32 3.52
C ASN A 491 -16.47 10.67 4.82
N GLY A 492 -17.24 9.57 4.70
CA GLY A 492 -17.74 8.83 5.85
C GLY A 492 -16.65 8.53 6.88
N SER A 493 -16.98 8.66 8.15
CA SER A 493 -16.08 8.43 9.28
C SER A 493 -16.57 7.21 10.07
N PRO A 494 -15.72 6.22 10.42
CA PRO A 494 -14.26 6.19 10.26
C PRO A 494 -13.79 5.88 8.82
N LEU A 495 -12.61 6.40 8.46
CA LEU A 495 -11.86 6.03 7.26
C LEU A 495 -10.68 5.15 7.66
N LEU A 496 -10.67 3.90 7.18
CA LEU A 496 -9.61 2.93 7.44
C LEU A 496 -8.75 2.78 6.18
N ILE A 497 -7.47 3.12 6.28
CA ILE A 497 -6.54 3.08 5.14
C ILE A 497 -5.40 2.12 5.46
N THR A 498 -5.19 1.12 4.61
CA THR A 498 -4.02 0.25 4.68
C THR A 498 -2.82 0.97 4.08
N VAL A 499 -1.68 0.96 4.79
CA VAL A 499 -0.46 1.66 4.41
C VAL A 499 0.41 0.75 3.56
N ASP A 500 0.27 0.83 2.24
CA ASP A 500 1.01 0.02 1.26
C ASP A 500 2.04 0.84 0.43
N LYS A 501 1.97 2.17 0.51
CA LYS A 501 2.89 3.11 -0.15
C LYS A 501 2.88 4.48 0.55
N PRO A 502 3.78 5.42 0.18
CA PRO A 502 3.71 6.81 0.64
C PRO A 502 2.41 7.46 0.15
N MET A 503 1.72 8.20 1.02
CA MET A 503 0.41 8.78 0.69
C MET A 503 0.23 10.20 1.21
N ASN A 504 -0.40 11.03 0.38
CA ASN A 504 -0.94 12.32 0.76
C ASN A 504 -2.47 12.22 0.76
N ILE A 505 -3.09 12.44 1.91
CA ILE A 505 -4.54 12.29 2.11
C ILE A 505 -5.12 13.66 2.47
N THR A 506 -6.21 14.04 1.82
CA THR A 506 -6.95 15.27 2.14
C THR A 506 -8.33 14.93 2.67
N ILE A 507 -8.67 15.41 3.86
CA ILE A 507 -10.02 15.29 4.41
C ILE A 507 -10.83 16.52 4.00
N ASN A 508 -11.84 16.29 3.17
CA ASN A 508 -12.74 17.32 2.68
C ASN A 508 -13.87 17.58 3.67
N TRP A 509 -14.26 18.86 3.77
CA TRP A 509 -15.29 19.34 4.68
C TRP A 509 -16.31 20.17 3.90
N VAL A 510 -17.59 20.01 4.24
CA VAL A 510 -18.68 20.87 3.77
C VAL A 510 -19.09 21.78 4.91
N LYS A 511 -19.16 23.08 4.62
CA LYS A 511 -19.68 24.07 5.55
C LYS A 511 -21.19 23.93 5.67
N GLN A 512 -21.71 23.98 6.89
CA GLN A 512 -23.14 23.94 7.17
C GLN A 512 -23.53 25.09 8.12
N TYR A 513 -24.76 25.56 7.99
CA TYR A 513 -25.36 26.55 8.86
C TYR A 513 -26.58 25.97 9.59
N LEU A 514 -26.78 26.38 10.84
CA LEU A 514 -27.94 26.01 11.65
C LEU A 514 -29.12 26.88 11.24
N ILE A 515 -30.21 26.24 10.87
CA ILE A 515 -31.46 26.88 10.44
C ILE A 515 -32.54 26.56 11.45
N THR A 516 -33.21 27.60 11.96
CA THR A 516 -34.35 27.47 12.87
C THR A 516 -35.58 28.12 12.25
N ILE A 517 -36.67 27.38 12.11
CA ILE A 517 -37.94 27.88 11.55
C ILE A 517 -39.02 27.67 12.59
N GLY A 518 -39.70 28.75 12.99
CA GLY A 518 -40.82 28.71 13.92
C GLY A 518 -42.13 29.09 13.21
N SER A 519 -43.19 28.34 13.50
CA SER A 519 -44.55 28.63 13.05
C SER A 519 -45.56 28.26 14.13
N GLU A 520 -46.60 29.06 14.28
CA GLU A 520 -47.71 28.77 15.20
C GLU A 520 -48.54 27.57 14.71
N TYR A 521 -48.73 27.45 13.39
CA TYR A 521 -49.47 26.35 12.75
C TYR A 521 -48.55 25.45 11.92
N PRO A 522 -48.92 24.18 11.65
CA PRO A 522 -48.07 23.26 10.89
C PRO A 522 -47.72 23.80 9.49
N ILE A 523 -46.42 23.79 9.19
CA ILE A 523 -45.83 24.14 7.89
C ILE A 523 -45.06 22.95 7.34
N ASP A 524 -44.87 22.91 6.03
CA ASP A 524 -44.03 21.93 5.35
C ASP A 524 -42.64 22.55 5.09
N VAL A 525 -41.60 21.93 5.66
CA VAL A 525 -40.20 22.28 5.42
C VAL A 525 -39.53 21.12 4.68
N ASN A 526 -39.23 21.30 3.39
CA ASN A 526 -38.62 20.28 2.52
C ASN A 526 -39.31 18.89 2.60
N GLY A 527 -40.64 18.84 2.67
CA GLY A 527 -41.44 17.62 2.77
C GLY A 527 -41.78 17.19 4.21
N THR A 528 -41.27 17.90 5.23
CA THR A 528 -41.52 17.58 6.65
C THR A 528 -42.53 18.54 7.26
N ILE A 529 -43.68 18.03 7.70
CA ILE A 529 -44.71 18.82 8.39
C ILE A 529 -44.30 19.05 9.86
N THR A 530 -44.13 20.30 10.26
CA THR A 530 -43.74 20.67 11.63
C THR A 530 -44.19 22.09 12.02
N THR A 531 -44.20 22.42 13.30
CA THR A 531 -44.33 23.80 13.83
C THR A 531 -42.98 24.40 14.23
N ASN A 532 -41.95 23.56 14.42
CA ASN A 532 -40.58 23.98 14.71
C ASN A 532 -39.59 23.08 13.97
N TYR A 533 -38.78 23.68 13.10
CA TYR A 533 -37.73 22.99 12.37
C TYR A 533 -36.38 23.51 12.81
N THR A 534 -35.50 22.65 13.32
CA THR A 534 -34.10 22.99 13.61
C THR A 534 -33.19 21.94 12.99
N ASN A 535 -32.38 22.34 12.01
CA ASN A 535 -31.44 21.41 11.36
C ASN A 535 -30.21 22.14 10.81
N TRP A 536 -29.14 21.38 10.59
CA TRP A 536 -27.93 21.84 9.91
C TRP A 536 -28.05 21.60 8.42
N VAL A 537 -27.87 22.66 7.64
CA VAL A 537 -28.08 22.64 6.18
C VAL A 537 -26.79 23.08 5.49
N ASN A 538 -26.45 22.45 4.37
CA ASN A 538 -25.25 22.78 3.60
C ASN A 538 -25.26 24.24 3.17
N ALA A 539 -24.11 24.91 3.29
CA ALA A 539 -23.93 26.28 2.86
C ALA A 539 -24.32 26.43 1.38
N CYS A 540 -25.04 27.50 1.08
CA CYS A 540 -25.58 27.87 -0.23
C CYS A 540 -26.54 26.83 -0.85
N SER A 541 -27.06 25.89 -0.05
CA SER A 541 -28.16 25.03 -0.50
C SER A 541 -29.52 25.69 -0.27
N ARG A 542 -30.58 25.11 -0.84
CA ARG A 542 -31.93 25.66 -0.76
C ARG A 542 -32.79 24.91 0.25
N ILE A 543 -33.56 25.67 1.02
CA ILE A 543 -34.62 25.14 1.88
C ILE A 543 -35.96 25.77 1.46
N THR A 544 -36.97 24.94 1.24
CA THR A 544 -38.30 25.36 0.84
C THR A 544 -39.26 25.24 2.02
N VAL A 545 -39.96 26.33 2.31
CA VAL A 545 -40.95 26.46 3.37
C VAL A 545 -42.30 26.75 2.73
N ASN A 546 -43.23 25.81 2.86
CA ASN A 546 -44.58 25.92 2.34
C ASN A 546 -45.58 25.93 3.50
N ALA A 547 -46.61 26.76 3.39
CA ALA A 547 -47.71 26.80 4.36
C ALA A 547 -49.04 26.69 3.61
N SER A 548 -49.87 25.75 4.01
CA SER A 548 -51.25 25.65 3.55
C SER A 548 -52.18 26.40 4.47
N ALA A 549 -53.36 26.80 3.99
CA ALA A 549 -54.37 27.43 4.84
C ALA A 549 -54.78 26.46 5.97
N TYR A 550 -54.73 26.93 7.21
CA TYR A 550 -55.13 26.14 8.38
C TYR A 550 -56.59 26.46 8.75
N TYR A 551 -57.47 25.47 8.65
CA TYR A 551 -58.90 25.64 8.89
C TYR A 551 -59.25 25.29 10.35
N MET A 552 -59.87 26.23 11.05
CA MET A 552 -60.30 26.05 12.46
C MET A 552 -61.77 25.65 12.59
N GLY A 553 -62.48 25.49 11.47
CA GLY A 553 -63.93 25.29 11.45
C GLY A 553 -64.71 26.61 11.62
N ASN A 554 -66.04 26.56 11.50
CA ASN A 554 -66.95 27.69 11.73
C ASN A 554 -66.66 28.96 10.91
N GLY A 555 -66.17 28.83 9.68
CA GLY A 555 -65.92 29.97 8.80
C GLY A 555 -64.68 30.79 9.16
N VAL A 556 -63.70 30.21 9.87
CA VAL A 556 -62.38 30.82 10.16
C VAL A 556 -61.25 29.99 9.53
N ARG A 557 -60.31 30.65 8.86
CA ARG A 557 -59.05 30.03 8.42
C ARG A 557 -57.86 30.96 8.66
N TYR A 558 -56.68 30.39 8.85
CA TYR A 558 -55.42 31.13 8.93
C TYR A 558 -54.65 30.92 7.63
N VAL A 559 -54.08 32.00 7.10
CA VAL A 559 -53.20 31.96 5.94
C VAL A 559 -51.88 32.61 6.30
N ALA A 560 -50.78 32.01 5.83
CA ALA A 560 -49.45 32.56 6.07
C ALA A 560 -49.32 33.91 5.36
N THR A 561 -48.76 34.90 6.06
CA THR A 561 -48.55 36.26 5.55
C THR A 561 -47.10 36.51 5.16
N ASN A 562 -46.15 35.81 5.79
CA ASN A 562 -44.72 35.87 5.51
C ASN A 562 -44.03 34.58 5.97
N GLY A 563 -42.74 34.44 5.67
CA GLY A 563 -41.94 33.28 6.11
C GLY A 563 -42.07 32.02 5.25
N THR A 564 -42.87 32.07 4.17
CA THR A 564 -42.97 31.00 3.16
C THR A 564 -42.16 31.35 1.91
N GLY A 565 -41.55 30.35 1.28
CA GLY A 565 -40.74 30.51 0.08
C GLY A 565 -39.53 29.58 0.05
N THR A 566 -38.67 29.77 -0.94
CA THR A 566 -37.37 29.08 -1.01
C THR A 566 -36.28 30.04 -0.57
N TYR A 567 -35.51 29.63 0.45
CA TYR A 567 -34.41 30.39 1.02
C TYR A 567 -33.08 29.75 0.65
N GLU A 568 -32.10 30.57 0.24
CA GLU A 568 -30.73 30.13 0.03
C GLU A 568 -29.92 30.27 1.32
N VAL A 569 -29.31 29.17 1.76
CA VAL A 569 -28.67 29.05 3.07
C VAL A 569 -27.21 29.49 3.04
N CYS A 570 -26.98 30.80 2.85
CA CYS A 570 -25.62 31.37 2.81
C CYS A 570 -25.06 31.77 4.19
N SER A 571 -25.90 31.76 5.23
CA SER A 571 -25.56 32.08 6.62
C SER A 571 -26.57 31.41 7.58
N PRO A 572 -26.28 31.37 8.90
CA PRO A 572 -27.27 30.95 9.90
C PRO A 572 -28.50 31.86 9.81
N MET A 573 -29.69 31.28 9.79
CA MET A 573 -30.93 32.04 9.67
C MET A 573 -32.00 31.53 10.62
N ARG A 574 -32.83 32.48 11.06
CA ARG A 574 -34.08 32.22 11.78
C ARG A 574 -35.24 32.75 10.96
N ILE A 575 -36.17 31.88 10.61
CA ILE A 575 -37.38 32.23 9.86
C ILE A 575 -38.58 32.07 10.80
N THR A 576 -39.46 33.06 10.82
CA THR A 576 -40.73 32.98 11.54
C THR A 576 -41.85 33.11 10.52
N VAL A 577 -42.75 32.13 10.50
CA VAL A 577 -43.95 32.16 9.64
C VAL A 577 -45.06 32.89 10.40
N GLY A 578 -45.42 34.07 9.92
CA GLY A 578 -46.56 34.84 10.41
C GLY A 578 -47.86 34.40 9.76
N TRP A 579 -48.95 34.52 10.50
CA TRP A 579 -50.27 34.11 10.09
C TRP A 579 -51.28 35.23 10.29
N THR A 580 -52.28 35.32 9.41
CA THR A 580 -53.44 36.19 9.60
C THR A 580 -54.72 35.38 9.46
N ASN A 581 -55.75 35.80 10.19
CA ASN A 581 -57.07 35.18 10.11
C ASN A 581 -57.89 35.77 8.96
N GLN A 582 -58.59 34.89 8.26
CA GLN A 582 -59.62 35.20 7.28
C GLN A 582 -60.95 34.61 7.71
N TYR A 583 -62.03 35.32 7.41
CA TYR A 583 -63.39 34.95 7.73
C TYR A 583 -64.19 34.66 6.45
N LEU A 584 -65.04 33.64 6.51
CA LEU A 584 -65.98 33.33 5.44
C LEU A 584 -67.13 34.34 5.47
N VAL A 585 -67.35 35.00 4.35
CA VAL A 585 -68.45 35.97 4.15
C VAL A 585 -69.38 35.43 3.09
N VAL A 586 -70.66 35.33 3.43
CA VAL A 586 -71.72 34.88 2.53
C VAL A 586 -72.82 35.93 2.48
N LEU A 587 -73.23 36.30 1.28
CA LEU A 587 -74.29 37.26 1.05
C LEU A 587 -75.30 36.69 0.03
N THR A 588 -76.58 36.90 0.31
CA THR A 588 -77.70 36.51 -0.56
C THR A 588 -78.71 37.65 -0.72
N SER A 589 -79.17 37.87 -1.96
CA SER A 589 -80.16 38.90 -2.30
C SER A 589 -81.23 38.41 -3.27
N PRO A 590 -82.52 38.77 -3.07
CA PRO A 590 -83.62 38.46 -3.98
C PRO A 590 -83.66 39.36 -5.22
N VAL A 591 -82.80 40.38 -5.29
CA VAL A 591 -82.66 41.32 -6.41
C VAL A 591 -81.17 41.59 -6.69
N PRO A 592 -80.79 42.01 -7.92
CA PRO A 592 -79.42 42.45 -8.19
C PRO A 592 -78.98 43.57 -7.25
N ILE A 593 -77.78 43.42 -6.68
CA ILE A 593 -77.11 44.38 -5.81
C ILE A 593 -75.67 44.58 -6.26
N LEU A 594 -75.02 45.66 -5.81
CA LEU A 594 -73.58 45.84 -6.03
C LEU A 594 -72.81 45.43 -4.78
N VAL A 595 -71.86 44.49 -4.93
CA VAL A 595 -70.85 44.17 -3.91
C VAL A 595 -69.50 44.67 -4.41
N ASN A 596 -68.93 45.66 -3.73
CA ASN A 596 -67.74 46.41 -4.18
C ASN A 596 -67.84 46.92 -5.63
N GLY A 597 -69.04 47.35 -6.05
CA GLY A 597 -69.29 47.89 -7.39
C GLY A 597 -69.60 46.85 -8.47
N VAL A 598 -69.58 45.55 -8.14
CA VAL A 598 -69.93 44.46 -9.08
C VAL A 598 -71.36 43.99 -8.83
N GLU A 599 -72.16 43.94 -9.89
CA GLU A 599 -73.56 43.50 -9.82
C GLU A 599 -73.65 41.99 -9.61
N THR A 600 -74.34 41.56 -8.56
CA THR A 600 -74.56 40.15 -8.22
C THR A 600 -75.84 39.95 -7.40
N MET A 601 -76.29 38.71 -7.29
CA MET A 601 -77.35 38.29 -6.36
C MET A 601 -76.81 37.40 -5.22
N ASN A 602 -75.56 36.94 -5.33
CA ASN A 602 -74.86 36.13 -4.33
C ASN A 602 -73.35 36.45 -4.28
N TYR A 603 -72.76 36.43 -3.09
CA TYR A 603 -71.32 36.57 -2.90
C TYR A 603 -70.84 35.57 -1.85
N THR A 604 -69.73 34.87 -2.12
CA THR A 604 -69.05 34.00 -1.16
C THR A 604 -67.55 34.18 -1.30
N GLY A 605 -66.87 34.51 -0.20
CA GLY A 605 -65.43 34.73 -0.21
C GLY A 605 -64.80 34.65 1.19
N TRP A 606 -63.52 34.29 1.22
CA TRP A 606 -62.69 34.38 2.43
C TRP A 606 -62.01 35.73 2.47
N LEU A 607 -62.37 36.58 3.42
CA LEU A 607 -61.87 37.94 3.54
C LEU A 607 -60.99 38.08 4.77
N THR A 608 -59.87 38.80 4.64
CA THR A 608 -58.97 39.09 5.76
C THR A 608 -59.69 39.92 6.80
N ASN A 609 -59.42 39.65 8.07
CA ASN A 609 -59.93 40.44 9.19
C ASN A 609 -59.63 41.94 8.99
N GLY A 610 -60.64 42.79 9.16
CA GLY A 610 -60.58 44.25 8.94
C GLY A 610 -60.90 44.71 7.52
N THR A 611 -61.12 43.79 6.57
CA THR A 611 -61.50 44.16 5.19
C THR A 611 -62.88 44.84 5.19
N SER A 612 -63.02 45.90 4.39
CA SER A 612 -64.30 46.61 4.19
C SER A 612 -65.01 46.10 2.93
N LEU A 613 -66.28 45.70 3.08
CA LEU A 613 -67.16 45.27 1.99
C LEU A 613 -68.25 46.33 1.78
N VAL A 614 -68.26 46.97 0.61
CA VAL A 614 -69.27 47.98 0.26
C VAL A 614 -70.45 47.31 -0.42
N ILE A 615 -71.65 47.48 0.13
CA ILE A 615 -72.88 46.88 -0.40
C ILE A 615 -73.88 47.99 -0.74
N THR A 616 -74.32 48.00 -2.00
CA THR A 616 -75.33 48.95 -2.50
C THR A 616 -76.55 48.21 -3.01
N VAL A 617 -77.72 48.57 -2.47
CA VAL A 617 -79.01 47.94 -2.71
C VAL A 617 -80.04 49.00 -3.13
N PRO A 618 -80.82 48.77 -4.20
CA PRO A 618 -81.85 49.71 -4.64
C PRO A 618 -83.02 49.77 -3.64
N ARG A 619 -83.49 50.97 -3.27
CA ARG A 619 -84.62 51.17 -2.33
C ARG A 619 -85.94 50.64 -2.88
N TYR A 620 -86.13 50.79 -4.18
CA TYR A 620 -87.28 50.26 -4.92
C TYR A 620 -86.78 49.48 -6.11
N TYR A 621 -87.31 48.28 -6.32
CA TYR A 621 -87.04 47.49 -7.50
C TYR A 621 -88.37 47.24 -8.24
N TYR A 622 -88.51 47.78 -9.44
CA TYR A 622 -89.74 47.68 -10.22
C TYR A 622 -89.76 46.35 -10.99
N LEU A 623 -90.83 45.58 -10.80
CA LEU A 623 -90.98 44.25 -11.42
C LEU A 623 -91.65 44.31 -12.81
N GLY A 624 -91.91 45.51 -13.34
CA GLY A 624 -92.43 45.72 -14.70
C GLY A 624 -93.94 45.51 -14.89
N ASN A 625 -94.67 45.01 -13.90
CA ASN A 625 -96.09 44.64 -13.98
C ASN A 625 -97.00 45.48 -13.06
N SER A 626 -96.72 46.80 -12.94
CA SER A 626 -97.40 47.66 -11.96
C SER A 626 -97.27 47.18 -10.50
N THR A 627 -96.23 46.38 -10.21
CA THR A 627 -95.75 45.98 -8.88
C THR A 627 -94.32 46.47 -8.68
N ARG A 628 -93.98 46.88 -7.45
CA ARG A 628 -92.59 47.17 -7.04
C ARG A 628 -92.26 46.48 -5.72
N LEU A 629 -91.02 46.03 -5.54
CA LEU A 629 -90.48 45.62 -4.26
C LEU A 629 -89.88 46.82 -3.53
N VAL A 630 -90.35 47.04 -2.31
CA VAL A 630 -89.70 47.92 -1.33
C VAL A 630 -88.72 47.07 -0.55
N ILE A 631 -87.43 47.28 -0.76
CA ILE A 631 -86.39 46.50 -0.10
C ILE A 631 -86.27 46.99 1.35
N LYS A 632 -86.55 46.10 2.30
CA LYS A 632 -86.40 46.33 3.74
C LYS A 632 -85.01 45.84 4.15
N SER A 633 -83.97 46.50 3.64
CA SER A 633 -82.60 46.22 4.05
C SER A 633 -82.09 47.35 4.94
N PRO A 634 -81.45 47.06 6.09
CA PRO A 634 -80.85 48.08 6.93
C PRO A 634 -79.57 48.71 6.36
N VAL A 635 -79.04 48.31 5.20
CA VAL A 635 -77.67 48.73 4.82
C VAL A 635 -77.51 49.02 3.33
N ASN A 636 -77.55 50.30 2.97
CA ASN A 636 -76.58 50.85 2.02
C ASN A 636 -75.39 51.29 2.86
N GLY A 637 -74.25 50.64 2.74
CA GLY A 637 -73.11 50.93 3.61
C GLY A 637 -71.95 49.95 3.50
N THR A 638 -70.92 50.24 4.29
CA THR A 638 -69.69 49.45 4.37
C THR A 638 -69.75 48.52 5.57
N VAL A 639 -69.54 47.22 5.35
CA VAL A 639 -69.41 46.21 6.41
C VAL A 639 -67.94 45.91 6.62
N ILE A 640 -67.43 46.14 7.83
CA ILE A 640 -66.07 45.75 8.20
C ILE A 640 -66.13 44.30 8.68
N ILE A 641 -65.34 43.43 8.05
CA ILE A 641 -65.33 42.00 8.35
C ILE A 641 -64.45 41.76 9.59
N THR A 642 -65.10 41.61 10.74
CA THR A 642 -64.44 41.28 12.03
C THR A 642 -64.70 39.84 12.47
N GLY A 643 -65.55 39.10 11.73
CA GLY A 643 -65.88 37.69 11.97
C GLY A 643 -66.64 37.06 10.79
N PRO A 644 -66.95 35.74 10.86
CA PRO A 644 -67.79 35.07 9.86
C PRO A 644 -69.13 35.78 9.75
N THR A 645 -69.50 36.21 8.54
CA THR A 645 -70.64 37.12 8.34
C THR A 645 -71.59 36.55 7.30
N HIS A 646 -72.87 36.46 7.66
CA HIS A 646 -73.95 36.11 6.73
C HIS A 646 -74.92 37.28 6.59
N ILE A 647 -75.07 37.81 5.38
CA ILE A 647 -75.93 38.98 5.09
C ILE A 647 -77.08 38.54 4.19
N ASN A 648 -78.31 38.77 4.63
CA ASN A 648 -79.51 38.42 3.88
C ASN A 648 -80.38 39.65 3.62
N ILE A 649 -80.63 39.95 2.34
CA ILE A 649 -81.43 41.11 1.91
C ILE A 649 -82.89 40.67 1.68
N THR A 650 -83.88 41.47 2.09
CA THR A 650 -85.32 41.13 1.95
C THR A 650 -86.16 42.30 1.44
N GLY A 651 -87.29 42.03 0.78
CA GLY A 651 -88.19 43.06 0.24
C GLY A 651 -89.69 42.69 0.28
N SER A 652 -90.57 43.69 0.23
CA SER A 652 -92.04 43.53 0.28
C SER A 652 -92.75 44.27 -0.89
N PRO A 653 -93.84 43.73 -1.47
CA PRO A 653 -94.48 44.30 -2.66
C PRO A 653 -95.45 45.47 -2.40
N GLN A 654 -95.61 46.37 -3.38
CA GLN A 654 -96.67 47.38 -3.50
C GLN A 654 -97.30 47.37 -4.90
N TYR A 655 -98.59 47.73 -5.01
CA TYR A 655 -99.36 47.75 -6.27
C TYR A 655 -99.79 49.17 -6.68
N LEU A 656 -99.83 49.45 -7.99
CA LEU A 656 -100.28 50.72 -8.56
C LEU A 656 -101.79 50.74 -8.79
N VAL A 657 -102.46 51.82 -8.37
CA VAL A 657 -103.89 52.04 -8.60
C VAL A 657 -104.11 53.35 -9.35
N VAL A 658 -104.96 53.31 -10.38
CA VAL A 658 -105.31 54.42 -11.27
C VAL A 658 -106.83 54.51 -11.42
N ILE A 659 -107.42 55.69 -11.21
CA ILE A 659 -108.86 55.94 -11.37
C ILE A 659 -109.05 57.17 -12.25
N ARG A 660 -109.91 57.09 -13.27
CA ARG A 660 -110.23 58.18 -14.20
C ARG A 660 -111.73 58.35 -14.35
N SER A 661 -112.19 59.59 -14.56
CA SER A 661 -113.59 59.88 -14.84
C SER A 661 -113.69 61.12 -15.74
N PRO A 662 -114.54 61.09 -16.79
CA PRO A 662 -114.75 62.23 -17.68
C PRO A 662 -115.48 63.39 -16.98
N LEU A 663 -116.21 63.11 -15.89
CA LEU A 663 -116.86 64.10 -15.03
C LEU A 663 -116.31 64.04 -13.60
N PRO A 664 -116.32 65.14 -12.82
CA PRO A 664 -115.76 65.15 -11.47
C PRO A 664 -116.45 64.17 -10.52
N ILE A 665 -115.68 63.26 -9.94
CA ILE A 665 -116.10 62.24 -8.96
C ILE A 665 -115.39 62.45 -7.63
N MET A 666 -115.92 61.89 -6.55
CA MET A 666 -115.29 61.94 -5.23
C MET A 666 -114.47 60.67 -4.99
N ILE A 667 -113.16 60.81 -4.82
CA ILE A 667 -112.24 59.72 -4.45
C ILE A 667 -111.70 60.01 -3.06
N ASN A 668 -112.02 59.15 -2.08
CA ASN A 668 -111.70 59.34 -0.66
C ASN A 668 -112.11 60.72 -0.11
N GLY A 669 -113.23 61.27 -0.58
CA GLY A 669 -113.75 62.58 -0.14
C GLY A 669 -113.21 63.79 -0.92
N THR A 670 -112.36 63.60 -1.93
CA THR A 670 -111.80 64.68 -2.76
C THR A 670 -112.39 64.65 -4.17
N LYS A 671 -112.87 65.80 -4.67
CA LYS A 671 -113.45 65.93 -6.02
C LYS A 671 -112.34 65.97 -7.08
N THR A 672 -112.26 64.98 -7.95
CA THR A 672 -111.23 64.89 -9.02
C THR A 672 -111.77 64.13 -10.24
N THR A 673 -111.04 64.21 -11.35
CA THR A 673 -111.25 63.42 -12.57
C THR A 673 -110.14 62.38 -12.80
N ASN A 674 -109.04 62.40 -12.04
CA ASN A 674 -107.92 61.45 -12.12
C ASN A 674 -107.25 61.22 -10.74
N TYR A 675 -106.84 59.99 -10.44
CA TYR A 675 -106.17 59.59 -9.19
C TYR A 675 -105.19 58.44 -9.44
N VAL A 676 -103.91 58.59 -9.05
CA VAL A 676 -102.85 57.59 -9.22
C VAL A 676 -102.06 57.44 -7.93
N VAL A 677 -101.91 56.22 -7.40
CA VAL A 677 -101.19 55.97 -6.14
C VAL A 677 -100.59 54.55 -6.06
N TRP A 678 -99.42 54.41 -5.41
CA TRP A 678 -98.86 53.11 -5.00
C TRP A 678 -99.33 52.78 -3.59
N VAL A 679 -100.00 51.65 -3.43
CA VAL A 679 -100.56 51.22 -2.14
C VAL A 679 -100.07 49.84 -1.74
N TRP A 680 -100.13 49.56 -0.45
CA TRP A 680 -99.86 48.22 0.07
C TRP A 680 -101.05 47.29 -0.26
N PRO A 681 -100.78 45.99 -0.50
CA PRO A 681 -101.84 44.99 -0.59
C PRO A 681 -102.80 45.08 0.62
N GLY A 682 -104.11 44.98 0.39
CA GLY A 682 -105.16 45.10 1.42
C GLY A 682 -105.64 46.54 1.73
N SER A 683 -105.11 47.56 1.05
CA SER A 683 -105.58 48.95 1.20
C SER A 683 -106.96 49.18 0.54
N VAL A 684 -107.74 50.17 0.99
CA VAL A 684 -109.09 50.49 0.43
C VAL A 684 -109.21 51.92 -0.11
N ILE A 685 -109.93 52.09 -1.23
CA ILE A 685 -110.26 53.39 -1.84
C ILE A 685 -111.78 53.53 -1.97
N ARG A 686 -112.35 54.63 -1.46
CA ARG A 686 -113.78 54.95 -1.50
C ARG A 686 -114.10 55.86 -2.68
N LEU A 687 -115.12 55.50 -3.46
CA LEU A 687 -115.53 56.15 -4.70
C LEU A 687 -117.00 56.59 -4.60
N SER A 688 -117.30 57.85 -4.90
CA SER A 688 -118.69 58.37 -4.91
C SER A 688 -118.95 59.17 -6.18
N ILE A 689 -120.01 58.80 -6.90
CA ILE A 689 -120.31 59.25 -8.27
C ILE A 689 -121.74 59.81 -8.30
N PRO A 690 -121.95 61.07 -8.75
CA PRO A 690 -123.29 61.67 -8.87
C PRO A 690 -124.16 60.94 -9.92
N ARG A 691 -125.44 60.69 -9.62
CA ARG A 691 -126.36 59.89 -10.47
C ARG A 691 -126.85 60.62 -11.72
N TYR A 692 -127.09 61.93 -11.63
CA TYR A 692 -127.44 62.79 -12.75
C TYR A 692 -126.73 64.13 -12.57
N GLN A 693 -126.32 64.73 -13.68
CA GLN A 693 -125.73 66.06 -13.70
C GLN A 693 -126.34 66.85 -14.86
N VAL A 694 -126.93 68.01 -14.57
CA VAL A 694 -127.45 68.90 -15.60
C VAL A 694 -126.27 69.61 -16.24
N LEU A 695 -126.10 69.43 -17.55
CA LEU A 695 -125.08 70.10 -18.33
C LEU A 695 -125.56 71.53 -18.69
N PRO A 696 -124.63 72.48 -18.92
CA PRO A 696 -124.98 73.89 -19.16
C PRO A 696 -125.91 74.14 -20.35
N ASN A 697 -125.92 73.23 -21.33
CA ASN A 697 -126.78 73.22 -22.52
C ASN A 697 -128.19 72.63 -22.25
N LEU A 698 -128.57 72.47 -20.97
CA LEU A 698 -129.84 71.89 -20.51
C LEU A 698 -130.04 70.41 -20.90
N THR A 699 -128.98 69.67 -21.29
CA THR A 699 -129.03 68.21 -21.39
C THR A 699 -128.74 67.54 -20.05
N LEU A 700 -129.40 66.43 -19.77
CA LEU A 700 -129.23 65.66 -18.55
C LEU A 700 -128.27 64.48 -18.81
N ALA A 701 -127.07 64.49 -18.21
CA ALA A 701 -126.12 63.39 -18.26
C ALA A 701 -126.32 62.44 -17.08
N ILE A 702 -126.56 61.16 -17.34
CA ILE A 702 -126.83 60.13 -16.33
C ILE A 702 -125.70 59.10 -16.35
N ALA A 703 -125.11 58.84 -15.19
CA ALA A 703 -124.01 57.88 -15.05
C ALA A 703 -124.53 56.44 -15.28
N SER A 704 -123.89 55.68 -16.18
CA SER A 704 -124.34 54.35 -16.60
C SER A 704 -123.61 53.19 -15.91
N SER A 705 -122.27 53.19 -15.90
CA SER A 705 -121.43 52.09 -15.39
C SER A 705 -120.06 52.57 -14.86
N ILE A 706 -119.36 51.68 -14.14
CA ILE A 706 -117.92 51.79 -13.83
C ILE A 706 -117.19 50.62 -14.48
N SER A 707 -116.12 50.87 -15.21
CA SER A 707 -115.19 49.84 -15.66
C SER A 707 -114.02 49.70 -14.68
N VAL A 708 -113.77 48.51 -14.13
CA VAL A 708 -112.55 48.19 -13.35
C VAL A 708 -111.75 47.17 -14.15
N ASN A 709 -110.51 47.52 -14.53
CA ASN A 709 -109.64 46.76 -15.43
C ASN A 709 -110.42 46.29 -16.67
N GLU A 710 -111.05 47.25 -17.37
CA GLU A 710 -111.80 47.05 -18.62
C GLU A 710 -113.12 46.24 -18.52
N ARG A 711 -113.52 45.80 -17.32
CA ARG A 711 -114.80 45.12 -17.10
C ARG A 711 -115.84 46.06 -16.50
N GLU A 712 -117.00 46.20 -17.15
CA GLU A 712 -118.08 47.08 -16.70
C GLU A 712 -118.93 46.49 -15.57
N TYR A 713 -119.29 47.35 -14.62
CA TYR A 713 -120.17 47.06 -13.49
C TYR A 713 -121.28 48.13 -13.41
N PRO A 714 -122.54 47.74 -13.12
CA PRO A 714 -123.65 48.68 -13.01
C PRO A 714 -123.49 49.61 -11.80
N LEU A 715 -123.79 50.91 -11.98
CA LEU A 715 -123.60 51.94 -10.96
C LEU A 715 -124.61 51.83 -9.81
N ARG A 716 -124.11 51.39 -8.64
CA ARG A 716 -124.85 51.37 -7.36
C ARG A 716 -124.35 52.45 -6.39
N GLY A 717 -124.40 53.73 -6.79
CA GLY A 717 -124.04 54.84 -5.90
C GLY A 717 -122.61 54.75 -5.35
N ASN A 718 -122.41 55.00 -4.05
CA ASN A 718 -121.09 54.96 -3.40
C ASN A 718 -120.51 53.53 -3.40
N THR A 719 -119.27 53.38 -3.89
CA THR A 719 -118.56 52.10 -4.06
C THR A 719 -117.21 52.10 -3.31
N ILE A 720 -116.74 50.95 -2.83
CA ILE A 720 -115.43 50.78 -2.19
C ILE A 720 -114.61 49.78 -3.00
N LEU A 721 -113.34 50.10 -3.26
CA LEU A 721 -112.37 49.25 -3.97
C LEU A 721 -111.33 48.73 -2.97
N ALA A 722 -111.21 47.41 -2.82
CA ALA A 722 -110.15 46.77 -2.04
C ALA A 722 -108.99 46.36 -2.95
N ILE A 723 -107.75 46.74 -2.61
CA ILE A 723 -106.58 46.63 -3.49
C ILE A 723 -105.74 45.41 -3.12
N ASP A 724 -105.97 44.29 -3.80
CA ASP A 724 -105.12 43.10 -3.72
C ASP A 724 -104.28 42.87 -4.99
N SER A 725 -104.46 43.73 -5.99
CA SER A 725 -103.74 43.72 -7.26
C SER A 725 -103.76 45.12 -7.90
N PRO A 726 -102.95 45.40 -8.94
CA PRO A 726 -103.04 46.65 -9.67
C PRO A 726 -104.45 46.89 -10.25
N MET A 727 -104.98 48.11 -10.12
CA MET A 727 -106.35 48.45 -10.55
C MET A 727 -106.40 49.72 -11.40
N TYR A 728 -107.16 49.69 -12.49
CA TYR A 728 -107.47 50.78 -13.40
C TYR A 728 -108.99 50.96 -13.49
N VAL A 729 -109.52 52.10 -13.05
CA VAL A 729 -110.98 52.33 -12.93
C VAL A 729 -111.43 53.50 -13.82
N THR A 730 -112.55 53.36 -14.55
CA THR A 730 -113.15 54.39 -15.43
C THR A 730 -114.67 54.50 -15.21
N VAL A 731 -115.28 55.68 -15.31
CA VAL A 731 -116.74 55.92 -15.11
C VAL A 731 -117.42 56.40 -16.41
N ASN A 732 -118.60 55.87 -16.75
CA ASN A 732 -119.32 56.10 -18.03
C ASN A 732 -120.69 56.80 -17.86
N TYR A 733 -121.20 57.55 -18.88
CA TYR A 733 -122.42 58.40 -18.84
C TYR A 733 -123.28 58.42 -20.16
N HIS A 734 -124.59 58.78 -20.13
CA HIS A 734 -125.55 58.94 -21.27
C HIS A 734 -126.43 60.23 -21.24
N ASP A 735 -126.93 60.77 -22.39
CA ASP A 735 -127.63 62.09 -22.56
C ASP A 735 -129.09 62.05 -23.16
N TYR A 736 -130.02 63.00 -22.83
CA TYR A 736 -131.44 63.13 -23.32
C TYR A 736 -132.00 64.59 -23.56
N TYR A 737 -132.99 64.84 -24.48
CA TYR A 737 -133.59 66.16 -24.91
C TYR A 737 -135.15 66.30 -24.73
N THR A 738 -135.74 67.51 -24.50
CA THR A 738 -137.13 67.72 -23.97
C THR A 738 -138.22 68.50 -24.79
N VAL A 739 -138.08 68.83 -26.08
CA VAL A 739 -139.00 69.78 -26.80
C VAL A 739 -140.41 69.24 -27.21
N TYR A 740 -140.71 67.94 -27.12
CA TYR A 740 -141.92 67.35 -27.75
C TYR A 740 -143.26 67.41 -26.96
N LEU A 741 -143.32 67.92 -25.72
CA LEU A 741 -144.50 67.75 -24.84
C LEU A 741 -145.53 68.91 -24.81
N VAL A 742 -145.23 70.10 -25.35
CA VAL A 742 -146.16 71.26 -25.30
C VAL A 742 -147.02 71.43 -26.56
N ILE A 743 -146.59 70.91 -27.72
CA ILE A 743 -147.36 70.96 -28.99
C ILE A 743 -148.62 70.06 -28.94
N LEU A 744 -148.64 69.04 -28.06
CA LEU A 744 -149.77 68.11 -27.93
C LEU A 744 -150.95 68.67 -27.09
N LEU A 745 -150.71 69.67 -26.23
CA LEU A 745 -151.75 70.21 -25.34
C LEU A 745 -152.58 71.35 -25.98
N THR A 746 -152.01 72.06 -26.96
CA THR A 746 -152.69 73.16 -27.69
C THR A 746 -153.65 72.66 -28.79
N ALA A 747 -153.44 71.46 -29.34
CA ALA A 747 -154.33 70.87 -30.36
C ALA A 747 -155.63 70.24 -29.79
N LEU A 748 -155.64 69.84 -28.52
CA LEU A 748 -156.80 69.15 -27.92
C LEU A 748 -157.95 70.09 -27.51
N VAL A 749 -157.65 71.36 -27.19
CA VAL A 749 -158.66 72.34 -26.73
C VAL A 749 -159.37 73.04 -27.90
N ALA A 750 -158.72 73.17 -29.07
CA ALA A 750 -159.34 73.76 -30.26
C ALA A 750 -160.40 72.86 -30.93
N LEU A 751 -160.34 71.53 -30.73
CA LEU A 751 -161.25 70.55 -31.32
C LEU A 751 -162.58 70.36 -30.56
N LEU A 752 -162.68 70.83 -29.32
CA LEU A 752 -163.94 70.75 -28.54
C LEU A 752 -164.89 71.93 -28.79
N ILE A 753 -164.46 72.99 -29.49
CA ILE A 753 -165.24 74.22 -29.72
C ILE A 753 -166.05 74.19 -31.05
N MET A 754 -165.86 73.22 -31.96
CA MET A 754 -166.46 73.29 -33.32
C MET A 754 -167.32 72.08 -33.79
N ARG A 755 -167.82 71.21 -32.90
CA ARG A 755 -168.68 70.07 -33.31
C ARG A 755 -170.15 70.18 -32.80
N PHE A 756 -170.93 70.99 -33.53
CA PHE A 756 -172.37 70.87 -33.87
C PHE A 756 -173.50 71.41 -32.96
N ARG A 757 -174.05 72.56 -33.39
CA ARG A 757 -175.49 72.83 -33.58
C ARG A 757 -175.93 72.30 -34.97
N GLY A 758 -177.08 71.60 -35.08
CA GLY A 758 -177.86 71.49 -36.34
C GLY A 758 -178.60 70.16 -36.64
N ASN A 759 -179.95 70.22 -36.73
CA ASN A 759 -180.99 69.20 -37.01
C ASN A 759 -180.86 68.23 -38.23
N GLY A 760 -181.57 67.07 -38.16
CA GLY A 760 -182.57 66.67 -39.18
C GLY A 760 -182.52 65.27 -39.84
N ARG A 761 -183.68 64.59 -39.90
CA ARG A 761 -184.10 63.30 -40.53
C ARG A 761 -183.63 62.98 -41.98
N GLY A 762 -183.43 61.68 -42.28
CA GLY A 762 -184.24 60.88 -43.24
C GLY A 762 -183.75 60.57 -44.70
N ASN A 763 -183.54 59.26 -44.96
CA ASN A 763 -183.77 58.39 -46.15
C ASN A 763 -183.23 58.65 -47.59
N ASP A 764 -182.64 57.56 -48.13
CA ASP A 764 -182.71 56.89 -49.46
C ASP A 764 -182.71 57.61 -50.84
N VAL A 765 -182.12 56.88 -51.81
CA VAL A 765 -182.41 56.79 -53.28
C VAL A 765 -181.38 57.39 -54.29
N THR A 766 -180.72 56.45 -55.01
CA THR A 766 -180.19 56.40 -56.42
C THR A 766 -179.02 57.26 -56.95
N THR A 767 -178.02 56.53 -57.48
CA THR A 767 -177.24 56.63 -58.75
C THR A 767 -177.13 57.97 -59.49
N VAL A 768 -175.88 58.41 -59.75
CA VAL A 768 -175.13 58.30 -61.03
C VAL A 768 -173.66 58.09 -60.69
#